data_AF-A0A8H7GWX9-F1
#
_entry.id   AF-A0A8H7GWX9-F1
#
_cell.length_a   1.000
_cell.length_b   1.000
_cell.length_c   1.000
_cell.angle_alpha   90.00
_cell.angle_beta   90.00
_cell.angle_gamma   90.00
#
_symmetry.space_group_name_H-M   'P 1'
#
loop_
_entity.id
_entity.type
_entity.pdbx_description
1 polymer ?
#
loop_
_entity_poly.entity_id
_entity_poly.type
_entity_poly.pdbx_seq_one_letter_code
_entity_poly.pdbx_strand_id
1 'polypeptide(L)'
;MKPLNDITKQLIIDTIFPEVFEHINGFLGSSSFIFKESEFVRGATEILSIYHHEFLAQNYYASDKNLDAYLTCLVGIVETKDAKSSAVLQLGPILAEALIMKLSRLSLVAFEEEDLDDDSEYLFATKFDEIVKFCLNKQGLFLQHLILSNAHLRLIVELLMGYYLKLSPQRQFELSAHVLNFFRSAFVIRETDLTAILEKLTQLSDYQNSIDVLSEFFSYLTTHNDEETVKYIQRFPTIKHIFNKNFHFRLSKLKTSEQINVVDMVQVVINSGGSLQIMNNTQLRGFEKDCHTLKLITITGEVLKYNRALQDTQENLQFYFASYSSLKLNVRRLLQESPRNKEDYVLDYIEGADRMRMLLVGEDQLPESEKLSYSVKVPIKQLNSTGIQDAAHFTSESILPAFGIQDEGLLHSYSPDFGMNEYEEIDENGETKVERTSTNEDHNRKVIRSLYMGDQIQALFNISKVNGLDAVESLMILGFSHIYFIENFFHCADGNVVDIDQVPHDLRDPYLQFIKPPSVDKVLGKNYHIKTWSLESFACICKRKFLLRDIALELFFDDGASLLITCLSTRQRDDVYGKLSPYSSGSTLDKDLQVTLEVSSSSLQLAHAYSSGFHLRSRLASAFSTSFTHSPSFSEITKKWKMGKMSNFYYLLSINTMAGRTFNDLTQYPIFPWVLADYESEELDLSNPGTFRDFSKPMGAQTAKRAGEYRERFEALASMNDDDAPPFHYGTHYSSAMIVTSYLIRLKPFVQSYLLLQGGKFDHADRLFNSVGKAWLSASRDNTTDVRELTPEFFYLPDFLVNKNHFEFGKLQNGTSSNDVELPKWAKGRRLRVLTFPPIYIIGLIWFLAYEQNGEEAIKALNVFHHLSYNGAINLDNIQDDTEKRAVIGMINNFGQTPLKLFNKPHPARIILNPAYLQLSLSEIARQKPLCSFESKLHLPIEKLELSAKSRKWIGRPSCTSSEDQILIRKPTPGQKKFGNGSLIINTTLFMNLHPTNITALLQIGNKLFMTGSDDGIIHVWKCSLQPHLTVSFHSVLRGHLSAITSILYSKTFKVGLSVDADGGIIQWDLTRFKFLRRIADSEPLDKSKTLLAISNDTGNFCSIVSTKYNNTLTLYNLNGEILTEQSLKPGQITAVSFAQVNDSLIESRKTEYLHSYWKDELIVLSYSNPQSTLQIHKLLVKNKGWSVSMLEEADVSAHISGYVTTMLVYKKTEICEEEKLSRGRILLILGDSKGRVYIW
;
A
#
# COMPACT_ATOMS: atom_id res chain seq x y z
N MET A 1 -19.17 -33.48 11.21
CA MET A 1 -19.61 -33.77 12.59
C MET A 1 -20.18 -35.17 12.62
N LYS A 2 -20.02 -35.93 13.71
CA LYS A 2 -20.73 -37.22 13.86
C LYS A 2 -22.25 -36.92 13.98
N PRO A 3 -23.13 -37.77 13.41
CA PRO A 3 -24.58 -37.59 13.57
C PRO A 3 -24.94 -37.66 15.06
N LEU A 4 -25.77 -36.74 15.52
CA LEU A 4 -26.32 -36.74 16.89
C LEU A 4 -27.06 -38.05 17.14
N ASN A 5 -27.01 -38.55 18.38
CA ASN A 5 -27.77 -39.72 18.80
C ASN A 5 -29.29 -39.44 18.72
N ASP A 6 -30.09 -40.44 18.37
CA ASP A 6 -31.54 -40.32 18.13
C ASP A 6 -32.29 -39.82 19.39
N ILE A 7 -31.81 -40.16 20.59
CA ILE A 7 -32.34 -39.62 21.85
C ILE A 7 -32.07 -38.12 21.99
N THR A 8 -30.90 -37.66 21.56
CA THR A 8 -30.56 -36.22 21.58
C THR A 8 -31.44 -35.46 20.59
N LYS A 9 -31.67 -36.05 19.41
CA LYS A 9 -32.60 -35.51 18.40
C LYS A 9 -34.01 -35.36 18.95
N GLN A 10 -34.54 -36.37 19.65
CA GLN A 10 -35.86 -36.29 20.28
C GLN A 10 -35.92 -35.22 21.38
N LEU A 11 -34.90 -35.13 22.23
CA LEU A 11 -34.87 -34.13 23.30
C LEU A 11 -34.86 -32.71 22.73
N ILE A 12 -34.16 -32.48 21.62
CA ILE A 12 -34.19 -31.22 20.88
C ILE A 12 -35.59 -30.92 20.31
N ILE A 13 -36.30 -31.92 19.76
CA ILE A 13 -37.68 -31.78 19.25
C ILE A 13 -38.65 -31.37 20.36
N ASP A 14 -38.55 -31.97 21.55
CA ASP A 14 -39.53 -31.79 22.62
C ASP A 14 -39.21 -30.62 23.56
N THR A 15 -37.96 -30.14 23.63
CA THR A 15 -37.55 -29.06 24.55
C THR A 15 -37.10 -27.78 23.86
N ILE A 16 -36.31 -27.86 22.79
CA ILE A 16 -35.67 -26.67 22.19
C ILE A 16 -36.55 -26.06 21.10
N PHE A 17 -37.01 -26.86 20.14
CA PHE A 17 -37.83 -26.34 19.04
C PHE A 17 -39.13 -25.65 19.47
N PRO A 18 -39.85 -26.10 20.52
CA PRO A 18 -41.03 -25.40 21.00
C PRO A 18 -40.73 -23.97 21.45
N GLU A 19 -39.64 -23.75 22.19
CA GLU A 19 -39.20 -22.40 22.59
C GLU A 19 -38.76 -21.56 21.39
N VAL A 20 -38.07 -22.18 20.42
CA VAL A 20 -37.68 -21.52 19.17
C VAL A 20 -38.91 -21.07 18.37
N PHE A 21 -39.94 -21.91 18.25
CA PHE A 21 -41.20 -21.55 17.58
C PHE A 21 -41.95 -20.45 18.32
N GLU A 22 -41.98 -20.49 19.65
CA GLU A 22 -42.58 -19.43 20.47
C GLU A 22 -41.87 -18.10 20.24
N HIS A 23 -40.54 -18.07 20.24
CA HIS A 23 -39.76 -16.87 19.95
C HIS A 23 -40.00 -16.34 18.54
N ILE A 24 -39.98 -17.21 17.52
CA ILE A 24 -40.25 -16.79 16.12
C ILE A 24 -41.64 -16.17 16.01
N ASN A 25 -42.67 -16.81 16.58
CA ASN A 25 -44.03 -16.29 16.59
C ASN A 25 -44.15 -14.98 17.38
N GLY A 26 -43.46 -14.86 18.52
CA GLY A 26 -43.40 -13.63 19.32
C GLY A 26 -42.79 -12.46 18.54
N PHE A 27 -41.70 -12.68 17.82
CA PHE A 27 -41.08 -11.67 16.97
C PHE A 27 -42.01 -11.24 15.83
N LEU A 28 -42.68 -12.20 15.15
CA LEU A 28 -43.65 -11.91 14.09
C LEU A 28 -44.87 -11.11 14.59
N GLY A 29 -45.28 -11.30 15.84
CA GLY A 29 -46.38 -10.54 16.46
C GLY A 29 -46.02 -9.10 16.85
N SER A 30 -44.74 -8.80 17.05
CA SER A 30 -44.25 -7.48 17.47
C SER A 30 -43.97 -6.56 16.27
N SER A 31 -44.99 -5.85 15.78
CA SER A 31 -44.96 -5.08 14.52
C SER A 31 -44.04 -3.83 14.47
N SER A 32 -43.11 -3.65 15.41
CA SER A 32 -42.26 -2.45 15.51
C SER A 32 -40.76 -2.68 15.73
N PHE A 33 -40.26 -3.92 15.76
CA PHE A 33 -38.89 -4.15 16.23
C PHE A 33 -38.13 -5.28 15.51
N ILE A 34 -38.03 -5.24 14.17
CA ILE A 34 -37.05 -6.07 13.46
C ILE A 34 -36.12 -5.16 12.65
N PHE A 35 -34.97 -4.81 13.24
CA PHE A 35 -33.98 -3.88 12.64
C PHE A 35 -33.31 -4.42 11.37
N LYS A 36 -33.60 -5.68 10.96
CA LYS A 36 -33.14 -6.34 9.73
C LYS A 36 -34.06 -7.50 9.30
N GLU A 37 -35.29 -7.21 8.87
CA GLU A 37 -36.32 -8.20 8.54
C GLU A 37 -35.85 -9.30 7.57
N SER A 38 -35.07 -8.94 6.54
CA SER A 38 -34.54 -9.92 5.57
C SER A 38 -33.54 -10.95 6.13
N GLU A 39 -32.69 -10.57 7.10
CA GLU A 39 -31.76 -11.52 7.75
C GLU A 39 -32.52 -12.48 8.67
N PHE A 40 -33.54 -11.96 9.37
CA PHE A 40 -34.42 -12.76 10.23
C PHE A 40 -35.23 -13.79 9.42
N VAL A 41 -35.88 -13.37 8.33
CA VAL A 41 -36.64 -14.27 7.44
C VAL A 41 -35.75 -15.38 6.89
N ARG A 42 -34.50 -15.08 6.50
CA ARG A 42 -33.55 -16.11 6.04
C ARG A 42 -33.20 -17.11 7.14
N GLY A 43 -32.83 -16.63 8.33
CA GLY A 43 -32.48 -17.51 9.45
C GLY A 43 -33.64 -18.37 9.91
N ALA A 44 -34.85 -17.79 10.01
CA ALA A 44 -36.06 -18.54 10.34
C ALA A 44 -36.38 -19.60 9.27
N THR A 45 -36.21 -19.27 7.98
CA THR A 45 -36.40 -20.22 6.87
C THR A 45 -35.47 -21.42 6.98
N GLU A 46 -34.19 -21.20 7.29
CA GLU A 46 -33.21 -22.28 7.48
C GLU A 46 -33.57 -23.16 8.67
N ILE A 47 -33.92 -22.58 9.82
CA ILE A 47 -34.29 -23.32 11.04
C ILE A 47 -35.54 -24.17 10.81
N LEU A 48 -36.60 -23.60 10.22
CA LEU A 48 -37.84 -24.33 9.94
C LEU A 48 -37.61 -25.47 8.94
N SER A 49 -36.77 -25.25 7.93
CA SER A 49 -36.40 -26.30 6.96
C SER A 49 -35.61 -27.44 7.61
N ILE A 50 -34.68 -27.12 8.52
CA ILE A 50 -33.92 -28.13 9.29
C ILE A 50 -34.89 -28.95 10.15
N TYR A 51 -35.84 -28.30 10.83
CA TYR A 51 -36.85 -29.01 11.62
C TYR A 51 -37.63 -30.02 10.77
N HIS A 52 -38.04 -29.63 9.55
CA HIS A 52 -38.74 -30.54 8.65
C HIS A 52 -37.86 -31.72 8.21
N HIS A 53 -36.69 -31.44 7.63
CA HIS A 53 -35.89 -32.46 6.96
C HIS A 53 -35.19 -33.42 7.92
N GLU A 54 -34.70 -32.94 9.06
CA GLU A 54 -33.97 -33.76 10.03
C GLU A 54 -34.90 -34.51 10.98
N PHE A 55 -36.15 -34.05 11.16
CA PHE A 55 -37.07 -34.61 12.16
C PHE A 55 -38.41 -35.05 11.58
N LEU A 56 -39.25 -34.15 11.06
CA LEU A 56 -40.61 -34.52 10.60
C LEU A 56 -40.60 -35.48 9.40
N ALA A 57 -39.73 -35.25 8.41
CA ALA A 57 -39.60 -36.09 7.23
C ALA A 57 -38.96 -37.46 7.54
N GLN A 58 -38.25 -37.58 8.67
CA GLN A 58 -37.66 -38.82 9.16
C GLN A 58 -38.63 -39.60 10.08
N ASN A 59 -39.91 -39.21 10.14
CA ASN A 59 -40.98 -39.84 10.93
C ASN A 59 -40.76 -39.83 12.46
N TYR A 60 -39.99 -38.88 13.01
CA TYR A 60 -39.95 -38.68 14.46
C TYR A 60 -41.28 -38.15 14.98
N TYR A 61 -41.76 -38.68 16.11
CA TYR A 61 -42.99 -38.21 16.73
C TYR A 61 -42.78 -36.81 17.34
N ALA A 62 -43.57 -35.84 16.88
CA ALA A 62 -43.70 -34.52 17.48
C ALA A 62 -45.12 -34.37 18.03
N SER A 63 -45.31 -33.80 19.22
CA SER A 63 -46.65 -33.56 19.79
C SER A 63 -47.52 -32.68 18.88
N ASP A 64 -48.84 -32.85 18.93
CA ASP A 64 -49.76 -32.04 18.11
C ASP A 64 -49.64 -30.53 18.41
N LYS A 65 -49.34 -30.18 19.67
CA LYS A 65 -49.05 -28.79 20.08
C LYS A 65 -47.81 -28.23 19.38
N ASN A 66 -46.74 -29.03 19.28
CA ASN A 66 -45.50 -28.61 18.60
C ASN A 66 -45.71 -28.52 17.08
N LEU A 67 -46.50 -29.43 16.50
CA LEU A 67 -46.88 -29.38 15.08
C LEU A 67 -47.71 -28.13 14.76
N ASP A 68 -48.60 -27.74 15.66
CA ASP A 68 -49.42 -26.52 15.52
C ASP A 68 -48.61 -25.24 15.64
N ALA A 69 -47.69 -25.18 16.60
CA ALA A 69 -46.75 -24.06 16.73
C ALA A 69 -45.85 -23.93 15.49
N TYR A 70 -45.38 -25.06 14.96
CA TYR A 70 -44.58 -25.12 13.74
C TYR A 70 -45.35 -24.67 12.50
N LEU A 71 -46.59 -25.15 12.30
CA LEU A 71 -47.46 -24.70 11.21
C LEU A 71 -47.75 -23.20 11.28
N THR A 72 -47.94 -22.67 12.49
CA THR A 72 -48.15 -21.24 12.70
C THR A 72 -46.90 -20.44 12.31
N CYS A 73 -45.70 -20.90 12.66
CA CYS A 73 -44.44 -20.26 12.25
C CYS A 73 -44.26 -20.28 10.72
N LEU A 74 -44.51 -21.42 10.08
CA LEU A 74 -44.41 -21.57 8.62
C LEU A 74 -45.33 -20.57 7.90
N VAL A 75 -46.60 -20.50 8.31
CA VAL A 75 -47.55 -19.53 7.75
C VAL A 75 -47.07 -18.10 8.00
N GLY A 76 -46.65 -17.78 9.23
CA GLY A 76 -46.21 -16.44 9.60
C GLY A 76 -45.01 -15.95 8.80
N ILE A 77 -44.00 -16.80 8.56
CA ILE A 77 -42.82 -16.43 7.75
C ILE A 77 -43.18 -16.28 6.28
N VAL A 78 -43.99 -17.18 5.72
CA VAL A 78 -44.39 -17.12 4.30
C VAL A 78 -45.28 -15.90 4.00
N GLU A 79 -46.05 -15.41 4.98
CA GLU A 79 -46.88 -14.21 4.84
C GLU A 79 -46.12 -12.87 4.99
N THR A 80 -44.84 -12.88 5.40
CA THR A 80 -44.06 -11.63 5.56
C THR A 80 -43.86 -10.90 4.22
N LYS A 81 -43.91 -9.55 4.24
CA LYS A 81 -43.81 -8.71 3.03
C LYS A 81 -42.48 -8.87 2.28
N ASP A 82 -41.41 -9.15 3.03
CA ASP A 82 -40.05 -9.35 2.54
C ASP A 82 -39.72 -10.81 2.21
N ALA A 83 -40.69 -11.74 2.27
CA ALA A 83 -40.52 -13.12 1.82
C ALA A 83 -40.17 -13.13 0.32
N LYS A 84 -38.86 -13.18 0.01
CA LYS A 84 -38.36 -13.38 -1.36
C LYS A 84 -38.93 -14.67 -1.93
N SER A 85 -39.05 -14.75 -3.26
CA SER A 85 -39.54 -15.97 -3.95
C SER A 85 -38.83 -17.26 -3.48
N SER A 86 -37.57 -17.18 -3.03
CA SER A 86 -36.83 -18.33 -2.50
C SER A 86 -37.41 -18.92 -1.20
N ALA A 87 -37.86 -18.09 -0.25
CA ALA A 87 -38.42 -18.57 1.01
C ALA A 87 -39.77 -19.27 0.79
N VAL A 88 -40.60 -18.71 -0.09
CA VAL A 88 -41.88 -19.31 -0.51
C VAL A 88 -41.63 -20.62 -1.29
N LEU A 89 -40.62 -20.66 -2.16
CA LEU A 89 -40.24 -21.87 -2.90
C LEU A 89 -39.73 -23.00 -1.98
N GLN A 90 -39.02 -22.65 -0.89
CA GLN A 90 -38.49 -23.63 0.06
C GLN A 90 -39.55 -24.10 1.07
N LEU A 91 -40.26 -23.17 1.72
CA LEU A 91 -41.20 -23.50 2.79
C LEU A 91 -42.60 -23.85 2.28
N GLY A 92 -42.99 -23.45 1.07
CA GLY A 92 -44.32 -23.72 0.50
C GLY A 92 -44.67 -25.22 0.42
N PRO A 93 -43.81 -26.06 -0.18
CA PRO A 93 -44.00 -27.52 -0.20
C PRO A 93 -43.97 -28.13 1.21
N ILE A 94 -43.09 -27.64 2.09
CA ILE A 94 -42.98 -28.09 3.49
C ILE A 94 -44.27 -27.81 4.27
N LEU A 95 -44.88 -26.63 4.06
CA LEU A 95 -46.15 -26.25 4.65
C LEU A 95 -47.29 -27.17 4.17
N ALA A 96 -47.29 -27.55 2.89
CA ALA A 96 -48.27 -28.49 2.35
C ALA A 96 -48.15 -29.89 3.00
N GLU A 97 -46.93 -30.40 3.12
CA GLU A 97 -46.65 -31.70 3.74
C GLU A 97 -47.02 -31.70 5.23
N ALA A 98 -46.66 -30.65 5.96
CA ALA A 98 -47.01 -30.50 7.37
C ALA A 98 -48.54 -30.44 7.59
N LEU A 99 -49.29 -29.78 6.69
CA LEU A 99 -50.76 -29.74 6.76
C LEU A 99 -51.39 -31.11 6.46
N ILE A 100 -50.87 -31.84 5.48
CA ILE A 100 -51.31 -33.22 5.18
C ILE A 100 -51.03 -34.14 6.38
N MET A 101 -49.88 -33.97 7.04
CA MET A 101 -49.54 -34.71 8.26
C MET A 101 -50.47 -34.38 9.43
N LYS A 102 -50.91 -33.12 9.57
CA LYS A 102 -51.92 -32.75 10.57
C LYS A 102 -53.29 -33.38 10.27
N LEU A 103 -53.72 -33.35 9.00
CA LEU A 103 -54.97 -33.97 8.54
C LEU A 103 -54.95 -35.50 8.63
N SER A 104 -53.80 -36.14 8.45
CA SER A 104 -53.68 -37.59 8.61
C SER A 104 -53.75 -38.02 10.07
N ARG A 105 -53.15 -37.27 11.00
CA ARG A 105 -53.20 -37.56 12.45
C ARG A 105 -54.60 -37.50 13.05
N LEU A 106 -55.49 -36.69 12.48
CA LEU A 106 -56.92 -36.65 12.83
C LEU A 106 -57.59 -38.03 12.77
N SER A 107 -57.10 -38.93 11.91
CA SER A 107 -57.63 -40.31 11.78
C SER A 107 -57.30 -41.24 12.96
N LEU A 108 -56.16 -41.04 13.63
CA LEU A 108 -55.66 -41.94 14.69
C LEU A 108 -56.50 -41.83 15.96
N VAL A 109 -57.24 -40.72 16.12
CA VAL A 109 -58.09 -40.45 17.28
C VAL A 109 -59.52 -40.96 17.09
N ALA A 110 -59.96 -41.28 15.85
CA ALA A 110 -61.39 -41.40 15.54
C ALA A 110 -61.83 -42.66 14.77
N PHE A 111 -60.94 -43.59 14.37
CA PHE A 111 -61.37 -44.74 13.55
C PHE A 111 -60.65 -46.06 13.87
N GLU A 112 -61.13 -46.72 14.92
CA GLU A 112 -60.99 -48.18 15.10
C GLU A 112 -62.34 -48.92 15.15
N GLU A 113 -63.48 -48.24 15.32
CA GLU A 113 -64.83 -48.84 15.31
C GLU A 113 -65.68 -48.27 14.16
N GLU A 114 -66.57 -49.10 13.59
CA GLU A 114 -67.35 -48.75 12.38
C GLU A 114 -68.47 -47.73 12.63
N ASP A 115 -68.86 -47.49 13.89
CA ASP A 115 -69.83 -46.47 14.30
C ASP A 115 -69.26 -45.65 15.48
N LEU A 116 -69.17 -44.33 15.34
CA LEU A 116 -68.78 -43.42 16.42
C LEU A 116 -69.99 -43.20 17.35
N ASP A 117 -69.79 -43.18 18.67
CA ASP A 117 -70.81 -42.69 19.58
C ASP A 117 -71.00 -41.15 19.44
N ASP A 118 -72.15 -40.64 19.85
CA ASP A 118 -72.53 -39.22 19.64
C ASP A 118 -71.51 -38.23 20.25
N ASP A 119 -70.87 -38.61 21.37
CA ASP A 119 -69.88 -37.78 22.06
C ASP A 119 -68.52 -37.76 21.33
N SER A 120 -68.06 -38.92 20.83
CA SER A 120 -66.83 -39.03 20.03
C SER A 120 -67.00 -38.38 18.67
N GLU A 121 -68.18 -38.52 18.04
CA GLU A 121 -68.49 -37.82 16.81
C GLU A 121 -68.46 -36.30 17.03
N TYR A 122 -69.02 -35.79 18.14
CA TYR A 122 -68.97 -34.36 18.45
C TYR A 122 -67.53 -33.84 18.64
N LEU A 123 -66.69 -34.56 19.39
CA LEU A 123 -65.30 -34.17 19.60
C LEU A 123 -64.48 -34.23 18.31
N PHE A 124 -64.74 -35.21 17.45
CA PHE A 124 -64.13 -35.28 16.14
C PHE A 124 -64.58 -34.13 15.24
N ALA A 125 -65.90 -33.89 15.17
CA ALA A 125 -66.50 -32.84 14.37
C ALA A 125 -65.96 -31.45 14.74
N THR A 126 -65.78 -31.17 16.04
CA THR A 126 -65.22 -29.89 16.52
C THR A 126 -63.75 -29.71 16.11
N LYS A 127 -62.88 -30.71 16.33
CA LYS A 127 -61.47 -30.65 15.89
C LYS A 127 -61.31 -30.59 14.38
N PHE A 128 -62.16 -31.32 13.65
CA PHE A 128 -62.21 -31.26 12.20
C PHE A 128 -62.61 -29.86 11.70
N ASP A 129 -63.63 -29.25 12.32
CA ASP A 129 -64.07 -27.89 12.01
C ASP A 129 -62.98 -26.85 12.26
N GLU A 130 -62.23 -26.96 13.36
CA GLU A 130 -61.11 -26.05 13.67
C GLU A 130 -60.04 -26.07 12.57
N ILE A 131 -59.71 -27.25 12.05
CA ILE A 131 -58.71 -27.39 10.97
C ILE A 131 -59.26 -26.85 9.66
N VAL A 132 -60.54 -27.08 9.35
CA VAL A 132 -61.19 -26.53 8.16
C VAL A 132 -61.25 -25.01 8.23
N LYS A 133 -61.60 -24.42 9.39
CA LYS A 133 -61.58 -22.98 9.63
C LYS A 133 -60.19 -22.39 9.47
N PHE A 134 -59.14 -23.06 9.96
CA PHE A 134 -57.76 -22.62 9.77
C PHE A 134 -57.38 -22.56 8.27
N CYS A 135 -57.70 -23.62 7.52
CA CYS A 135 -57.50 -23.66 6.07
C CYS A 135 -58.30 -22.59 5.32
N LEU A 136 -59.55 -22.35 5.72
CA LEU A 136 -60.45 -21.38 5.11
C LEU A 136 -59.98 -19.93 5.38
N ASN A 137 -59.62 -19.60 6.63
CA ASN A 137 -59.12 -18.28 6.99
C ASN A 137 -57.84 -17.91 6.23
N LYS A 138 -57.04 -18.90 5.85
CA LYS A 138 -55.78 -18.76 5.11
C LYS A 138 -55.87 -19.23 3.66
N GLN A 139 -57.08 -19.31 3.10
CA GLN A 139 -57.33 -19.89 1.77
C GLN A 139 -56.56 -19.18 0.63
N GLY A 140 -56.37 -17.87 0.72
CA GLY A 140 -55.62 -17.09 -0.27
C GLY A 140 -54.11 -17.40 -0.30
N LEU A 141 -53.57 -17.96 0.78
CA LEU A 141 -52.21 -18.47 0.87
C LEU A 141 -52.15 -19.93 0.41
N PHE A 142 -52.93 -20.80 1.05
CA PHE A 142 -52.87 -22.25 0.80
C PHE A 142 -53.16 -22.60 -0.66
N LEU A 143 -54.14 -21.94 -1.30
CA LEU A 143 -54.57 -22.32 -2.65
C LEU A 143 -53.63 -21.84 -3.77
N GLN A 144 -52.56 -21.11 -3.45
CA GLN A 144 -51.54 -20.73 -4.43
C GLN A 144 -50.79 -21.95 -4.99
N HIS A 145 -50.55 -21.98 -6.29
CA HIS A 145 -49.87 -23.12 -6.96
C HIS A 145 -48.44 -23.36 -6.43
N LEU A 146 -47.75 -22.32 -5.96
CA LEU A 146 -46.39 -22.43 -5.38
C LEU A 146 -46.35 -23.11 -4.01
N ILE A 147 -47.49 -23.13 -3.29
CA ILE A 147 -47.61 -23.71 -1.94
C ILE A 147 -48.29 -25.08 -2.05
N LEU A 148 -49.54 -25.13 -2.50
CA LEU A 148 -50.25 -26.38 -2.78
C LEU A 148 -50.15 -26.74 -4.26
N SER A 149 -49.27 -27.70 -4.56
CA SER A 149 -49.25 -28.36 -5.87
C SER A 149 -50.60 -29.06 -6.16
N ASN A 150 -50.90 -29.34 -7.43
CA ASN A 150 -52.10 -30.10 -7.83
C ASN A 150 -52.19 -31.47 -7.12
N ALA A 151 -51.05 -32.07 -6.75
CA ALA A 151 -51.02 -33.32 -5.99
C ALA A 151 -51.35 -33.13 -4.51
N HIS A 152 -50.81 -32.07 -3.87
CA HIS A 152 -51.08 -31.76 -2.47
C HIS A 152 -52.54 -31.34 -2.25
N LEU A 153 -53.08 -30.48 -3.13
CA LEU A 153 -54.47 -30.05 -3.04
C LEU A 153 -55.45 -31.22 -3.20
N ARG A 154 -55.18 -32.12 -4.16
CA ARG A 154 -55.94 -33.36 -4.33
C ARG A 154 -55.96 -34.19 -3.04
N LEU A 155 -54.81 -34.38 -2.38
CA LEU A 155 -54.73 -35.17 -1.14
C LEU A 155 -55.52 -34.52 0.01
N ILE A 156 -55.43 -33.21 0.15
CA ILE A 156 -56.20 -32.46 1.16
C ILE A 156 -57.71 -32.60 0.88
N VAL A 157 -58.12 -32.50 -0.38
CA VAL A 157 -59.53 -32.66 -0.78
C VAL A 157 -60.04 -34.08 -0.51
N GLU A 158 -59.26 -35.12 -0.82
CA GLU A 158 -59.59 -36.52 -0.51
C GLU A 158 -59.77 -36.73 1.00
N LEU A 159 -58.89 -36.18 1.83
CA LEU A 159 -58.95 -36.29 3.28
C LEU A 159 -60.14 -35.51 3.86
N LEU A 160 -60.29 -34.22 3.52
CA LEU A 160 -61.38 -33.38 4.03
C LEU A 160 -62.75 -33.90 3.61
N MET A 161 -62.93 -34.27 2.35
CA MET A 161 -64.21 -34.77 1.87
C MET A 161 -64.51 -36.17 2.44
N GLY A 162 -63.51 -37.03 2.58
CA GLY A 162 -63.67 -38.34 3.20
C GLY A 162 -64.07 -38.25 4.68
N TYR A 163 -63.46 -37.34 5.45
CA TYR A 163 -63.87 -37.08 6.83
C TYR A 163 -65.28 -36.48 6.92
N TYR A 164 -65.60 -35.52 6.05
CA TYR A 164 -66.93 -34.91 6.01
C TYR A 164 -68.04 -35.92 5.70
N LEU A 165 -67.82 -36.83 4.75
CA LEU A 165 -68.79 -37.85 4.35
C LEU A 165 -69.03 -38.95 5.40
N LYS A 166 -68.14 -39.07 6.39
CA LYS A 166 -68.27 -40.01 7.50
C LYS A 166 -69.12 -39.49 8.65
N LEU A 167 -69.29 -38.18 8.75
CA LEU A 167 -70.14 -37.56 9.77
C LEU A 167 -71.62 -37.91 9.53
N SER A 168 -72.42 -37.92 10.59
CA SER A 168 -73.86 -38.06 10.54
C SER A 168 -74.48 -36.92 9.72
N PRO A 169 -75.63 -37.16 9.04
CA PRO A 169 -76.26 -36.14 8.19
C PRO A 169 -76.50 -34.81 8.90
N GLN A 170 -76.85 -34.83 10.19
CA GLN A 170 -77.07 -33.62 10.99
C GLN A 170 -75.79 -32.80 11.14
N ARG A 171 -74.65 -33.44 11.46
CA ARG A 171 -73.34 -32.79 11.57
C ARG A 171 -72.79 -32.31 10.22
N GLN A 172 -73.08 -33.03 9.14
CA GLN A 172 -72.75 -32.56 7.79
C GLN A 172 -73.44 -31.22 7.50
N PHE A 173 -74.73 -31.06 7.84
CA PHE A 173 -75.41 -29.77 7.67
C PHE A 173 -74.78 -28.65 8.51
N GLU A 174 -74.43 -28.92 9.77
CA GLU A 174 -73.80 -27.92 10.66
C GLU A 174 -72.44 -27.44 10.13
N LEU A 175 -71.63 -28.34 9.56
CA LEU A 175 -70.27 -28.07 9.09
C LEU A 175 -70.19 -27.68 7.60
N SER A 176 -71.31 -27.81 6.89
CA SER A 176 -71.40 -27.56 5.46
C SER A 176 -70.88 -26.16 5.07
N ALA A 177 -71.19 -25.14 5.87
CA ALA A 177 -70.77 -23.76 5.62
C ALA A 177 -69.24 -23.58 5.62
N HIS A 178 -68.46 -24.34 6.38
CA HIS A 178 -66.99 -24.20 6.37
C HIS A 178 -66.35 -25.12 5.33
N VAL A 179 -66.78 -26.38 5.28
CA VAL A 179 -66.20 -27.41 4.41
C VAL A 179 -66.50 -27.12 2.93
N LEU A 180 -67.76 -26.84 2.60
CA LEU A 180 -68.18 -26.57 1.22
C LEU A 180 -67.63 -25.23 0.72
N ASN A 181 -67.51 -24.21 1.57
CA ASN A 181 -66.90 -22.94 1.18
C ASN A 181 -65.39 -23.04 0.94
N PHE A 182 -64.68 -23.89 1.70
CA PHE A 182 -63.27 -24.18 1.40
C PHE A 182 -63.15 -24.83 0.03
N PHE A 183 -64.00 -25.82 -0.27
CA PHE A 183 -64.04 -26.45 -1.59
C PHE A 183 -64.38 -25.43 -2.69
N ARG A 184 -65.45 -24.63 -2.56
CA ARG A 184 -65.79 -23.57 -3.52
C ARG A 184 -64.59 -22.67 -3.81
N SER A 185 -63.91 -22.21 -2.77
CA SER A 185 -62.74 -21.34 -2.91
C SER A 185 -61.57 -22.06 -3.58
N ALA A 186 -61.32 -23.33 -3.25
CA ALA A 186 -60.31 -24.16 -3.90
C ALA A 186 -60.58 -24.32 -5.40
N PHE A 187 -61.83 -24.57 -5.80
CA PHE A 187 -62.20 -24.77 -7.20
C PHE A 187 -62.25 -23.47 -7.99
N VAL A 188 -62.71 -22.36 -7.41
CA VAL A 188 -62.72 -21.04 -8.07
C VAL A 188 -61.30 -20.50 -8.24
N ILE A 189 -60.44 -20.59 -7.22
CA ILE A 189 -59.07 -20.09 -7.30
C ILE A 189 -58.20 -20.96 -8.23
N ARG A 190 -58.52 -22.25 -8.39
CA ARG A 190 -57.78 -23.22 -9.23
C ARG A 190 -58.54 -23.68 -10.46
N GLU A 191 -59.40 -22.83 -11.01
CA GLU A 191 -60.22 -23.14 -12.19
C GLU A 191 -59.38 -23.66 -13.37
N THR A 192 -58.19 -23.09 -13.60
CA THR A 192 -57.29 -23.49 -14.69
C THR A 192 -56.68 -24.89 -14.52
N ASP A 193 -56.54 -25.37 -13.29
CA ASP A 193 -55.97 -26.68 -12.96
C ASP A 193 -57.05 -27.77 -12.72
N LEU A 194 -58.33 -27.38 -12.80
CA LEU A 194 -59.48 -28.16 -12.35
C LEU A 194 -59.54 -29.53 -13.04
N THR A 195 -59.38 -29.57 -14.36
CA THR A 195 -59.37 -30.82 -15.14
C THR A 195 -58.27 -31.78 -14.69
N ALA A 196 -57.05 -31.28 -14.47
CA ALA A 196 -55.91 -32.09 -14.03
C ALA A 196 -56.07 -32.60 -12.58
N ILE A 197 -56.74 -31.84 -11.71
CA ILE A 197 -57.04 -32.27 -10.34
C ILE A 197 -58.14 -33.34 -10.35
N LEU A 198 -59.20 -33.15 -11.14
CA LEU A 198 -60.32 -34.10 -11.27
C LEU A 198 -59.89 -35.43 -11.90
N GLU A 199 -59.06 -35.39 -12.96
CA GLU A 199 -58.45 -36.58 -13.56
C GLU A 199 -57.65 -37.39 -12.53
N LYS A 200 -56.91 -36.70 -11.67
CA LYS A 200 -56.16 -37.35 -10.59
C LYS A 200 -57.10 -37.94 -9.54
N LEU A 201 -58.18 -37.24 -9.16
CA LEU A 201 -59.16 -37.75 -8.20
C LEU A 201 -59.86 -39.03 -8.69
N THR A 202 -60.15 -39.17 -9.98
CA THR A 202 -60.80 -40.39 -10.53
C THR A 202 -59.83 -41.54 -10.83
N GLN A 203 -58.51 -41.29 -10.76
CA GLN A 203 -57.46 -42.21 -11.21
C GLN A 203 -57.31 -43.52 -10.40
N LEU A 204 -57.77 -43.56 -9.14
CA LEU A 204 -57.55 -44.66 -8.19
C LEU A 204 -58.74 -45.63 -8.01
N SER A 205 -59.67 -45.69 -8.97
CA SER A 205 -60.83 -46.60 -8.88
C SER A 205 -61.36 -47.06 -10.24
N ASP A 206 -62.26 -48.06 -10.24
CA ASP A 206 -62.98 -48.63 -11.40
C ASP A 206 -63.85 -47.62 -12.20
N TYR A 207 -63.71 -46.31 -11.92
CA TYR A 207 -64.51 -45.20 -12.44
C TYR A 207 -63.67 -44.16 -13.20
N GLN A 208 -62.60 -44.58 -13.91
CA GLN A 208 -61.73 -43.68 -14.71
C GLN A 208 -62.50 -42.77 -15.69
N ASN A 209 -63.70 -43.18 -16.13
CA ASN A 209 -64.56 -42.42 -17.05
C ASN A 209 -65.62 -41.53 -16.35
N SER A 210 -65.53 -41.30 -15.03
CA SER A 210 -66.51 -40.54 -14.24
C SER A 210 -66.14 -39.06 -13.98
N ILE A 211 -65.17 -38.52 -14.73
CA ILE A 211 -64.72 -37.12 -14.61
C ILE A 211 -65.90 -36.16 -14.78
N ASP A 212 -66.79 -36.44 -15.72
CA ASP A 212 -67.99 -35.62 -15.99
C ASP A 212 -68.91 -35.53 -14.76
N VAL A 213 -69.01 -36.60 -13.95
CA VAL A 213 -69.86 -36.64 -12.74
C VAL A 213 -69.27 -35.77 -11.63
N LEU A 214 -67.94 -35.78 -11.44
CA LEU A 214 -67.30 -34.89 -10.48
C LEU A 214 -67.28 -33.44 -10.97
N SER A 215 -67.11 -33.22 -12.27
CA SER A 215 -67.20 -31.89 -12.89
C SER A 215 -68.58 -31.28 -12.69
N GLU A 216 -69.64 -32.07 -12.90
CA GLU A 216 -71.02 -31.67 -12.63
C GLU A 216 -71.24 -31.38 -11.13
N PHE A 217 -70.70 -32.21 -10.24
CA PHE A 217 -70.77 -31.98 -8.79
C PHE A 217 -70.11 -30.66 -8.36
N PHE A 218 -68.91 -30.34 -8.85
CA PHE A 218 -68.24 -29.10 -8.49
C PHE A 218 -68.88 -27.87 -9.15
N SER A 219 -69.45 -28.01 -10.34
CA SER A 219 -70.31 -26.98 -10.96
C SER A 219 -71.60 -26.76 -10.15
N TYR A 220 -72.19 -27.84 -9.61
CA TYR A 220 -73.36 -27.77 -8.73
C TYR A 220 -73.02 -27.06 -7.41
N LEU A 221 -71.87 -27.41 -6.82
CA LEU A 221 -71.34 -26.82 -5.58
C LEU A 221 -71.19 -25.30 -5.69
N THR A 222 -70.73 -24.76 -6.83
CA THR A 222 -70.54 -23.30 -7.00
C THR A 222 -71.82 -22.54 -7.30
N THR A 223 -72.86 -23.21 -7.80
CA THR A 223 -74.10 -22.58 -8.28
C THR A 223 -75.27 -22.68 -7.30
N HIS A 224 -75.25 -23.62 -6.36
CA HIS A 224 -76.34 -23.90 -5.40
C HIS A 224 -75.92 -23.65 -3.95
N ASN A 225 -76.91 -23.49 -3.06
CA ASN A 225 -76.67 -23.25 -1.63
C ASN A 225 -76.19 -24.53 -0.90
N ASP A 226 -75.72 -24.36 0.34
CA ASP A 226 -75.15 -25.46 1.13
C ASP A 226 -76.14 -26.60 1.37
N GLU A 227 -77.39 -26.28 1.71
CA GLU A 227 -78.41 -27.30 1.99
C GLU A 227 -78.76 -28.15 0.76
N GLU A 228 -78.89 -27.53 -0.41
CA GLU A 228 -79.14 -28.21 -1.68
C GLU A 228 -77.96 -29.08 -2.09
N THR A 229 -76.73 -28.61 -1.87
CA THR A 229 -75.51 -29.35 -2.16
C THR A 229 -75.37 -30.59 -1.27
N VAL A 230 -75.66 -30.49 0.03
CA VAL A 230 -75.64 -31.65 0.94
C VAL A 230 -76.68 -32.68 0.52
N LYS A 231 -77.90 -32.25 0.16
CA LYS A 231 -78.93 -33.15 -0.37
C LYS A 231 -78.51 -33.80 -1.70
N TYR A 232 -77.80 -33.08 -2.56
CA TYR A 232 -77.26 -33.59 -3.81
C TYR A 232 -76.23 -34.72 -3.56
N ILE A 233 -75.29 -34.52 -2.63
CA ILE A 233 -74.31 -35.55 -2.24
C ILE A 233 -75.00 -36.83 -1.73
N GLN A 234 -76.08 -36.69 -0.96
CA GLN A 234 -76.86 -37.84 -0.45
C GLN A 234 -77.64 -38.58 -1.56
N ARG A 235 -78.09 -37.86 -2.60
CA ARG A 235 -78.88 -38.42 -3.70
C ARG A 235 -78.04 -39.17 -4.74
N PHE A 236 -76.76 -38.82 -4.89
CA PHE A 236 -75.85 -39.40 -5.89
C PHE A 236 -74.78 -40.29 -5.23
N PRO A 237 -75.04 -41.61 -5.01
CA PRO A 237 -74.14 -42.50 -4.28
C PRO A 237 -72.77 -42.68 -4.95
N THR A 238 -72.67 -42.42 -6.25
CA THR A 238 -71.41 -42.49 -7.02
C THR A 238 -70.35 -41.52 -6.47
N ILE A 239 -70.74 -40.29 -6.09
CA ILE A 239 -69.82 -39.27 -5.55
C ILE A 239 -69.29 -39.71 -4.18
N LYS A 240 -70.20 -40.19 -3.32
CA LYS A 240 -69.84 -40.73 -2.00
C LYS A 240 -68.87 -41.92 -2.12
N HIS A 241 -69.10 -42.79 -3.10
CA HIS A 241 -68.24 -43.96 -3.33
C HIS A 241 -66.82 -43.58 -3.80
N ILE A 242 -66.69 -42.61 -4.72
CA ILE A 242 -65.39 -42.14 -5.22
C ILE A 242 -64.54 -41.56 -4.08
N PHE A 243 -65.09 -40.63 -3.29
CA PHE A 243 -64.34 -40.01 -2.20
C PHE A 243 -64.03 -40.98 -1.06
N ASN A 244 -64.97 -41.86 -0.69
CA ASN A 244 -64.72 -42.86 0.36
C ASN A 244 -63.61 -43.86 -0.04
N LYS A 245 -63.62 -44.36 -1.28
CA LYS A 245 -62.58 -45.31 -1.75
C LYS A 245 -61.20 -44.66 -1.79
N ASN A 246 -61.11 -43.43 -2.31
CA ASN A 246 -59.87 -42.66 -2.30
C ASN A 246 -59.39 -42.41 -0.87
N PHE A 247 -60.29 -41.98 0.01
CA PHE A 247 -60.01 -41.76 1.43
C PHE A 247 -59.46 -43.02 2.12
N HIS A 248 -60.10 -44.18 1.95
CA HIS A 248 -59.62 -45.44 2.52
C HIS A 248 -58.24 -45.87 1.99
N PHE A 249 -57.99 -45.72 0.68
CA PHE A 249 -56.68 -46.01 0.08
C PHE A 249 -55.57 -45.10 0.63
N ARG A 250 -55.87 -43.83 0.91
CA ARG A 250 -54.90 -42.92 1.54
C ARG A 250 -54.64 -43.28 2.98
N LEU A 251 -55.70 -43.60 3.73
CA LEU A 251 -55.58 -43.97 5.13
C LEU A 251 -54.76 -45.25 5.32
N SER A 252 -54.89 -46.25 4.44
CA SER A 252 -54.09 -47.48 4.51
C SER A 252 -52.60 -47.25 4.27
N LYS A 253 -52.22 -46.35 3.36
CA LYS A 253 -50.80 -45.94 3.15
C LYS A 253 -50.22 -45.18 4.34
N LEU A 254 -51.03 -44.42 5.06
CA LEU A 254 -50.60 -43.64 6.24
C LEU A 254 -50.49 -44.50 7.51
N LYS A 255 -51.24 -45.61 7.59
CA LYS A 255 -51.11 -46.62 8.67
C LYS A 255 -49.84 -47.48 8.55
N THR A 256 -49.25 -47.66 7.36
CA THR A 256 -48.04 -48.49 7.16
C THR A 256 -46.71 -47.82 7.56
N SER A 257 -46.72 -46.53 7.85
CA SER A 257 -45.59 -45.82 8.48
C SER A 257 -45.62 -46.07 9.99
N GLU A 258 -44.94 -47.14 10.46
CA GLU A 258 -44.71 -47.35 11.90
C GLU A 258 -44.08 -46.09 12.49
N GLN A 259 -44.83 -45.40 13.36
CA GLN A 259 -44.32 -44.24 14.09
C GLN A 259 -43.33 -44.75 15.12
N ILE A 260 -42.08 -44.28 15.06
CA ILE A 260 -41.09 -44.60 16.08
C ILE A 260 -41.48 -43.81 17.34
N ASN A 261 -42.35 -44.41 18.16
CA ASN A 261 -42.73 -43.86 19.46
C ASN A 261 -41.64 -44.23 20.47
N VAL A 262 -40.53 -43.49 20.47
CA VAL A 262 -39.41 -43.72 21.40
C VAL A 262 -39.85 -43.53 22.86
N VAL A 263 -40.99 -42.88 23.13
CA VAL A 263 -41.61 -42.87 24.46
C VAL A 263 -41.91 -44.29 24.94
N ASP A 264 -42.33 -45.21 24.07
CA ASP A 264 -42.54 -46.62 24.46
C ASP A 264 -41.20 -47.33 24.77
N MET A 265 -40.10 -46.95 24.11
CA MET A 265 -38.75 -47.44 24.48
C MET A 265 -38.28 -46.89 25.84
N VAL A 266 -38.51 -45.60 26.12
CA VAL A 266 -38.15 -44.97 27.40
C VAL A 266 -39.07 -45.47 28.53
N GLN A 267 -40.36 -45.66 28.27
CA GLN A 267 -41.33 -46.20 29.23
C GLN A 267 -41.07 -47.69 29.51
N VAL A 268 -40.68 -48.49 28.51
CA VAL A 268 -40.22 -49.88 28.71
C VAL A 268 -38.96 -49.93 29.57
N VAL A 269 -38.06 -48.93 29.44
CA VAL A 269 -36.85 -48.79 30.27
C VAL A 269 -37.16 -48.32 31.71
N ILE A 270 -38.19 -47.49 31.90
CA ILE A 270 -38.55 -46.94 33.22
C ILE A 270 -39.51 -47.86 34.00
N ASN A 271 -40.46 -48.54 33.33
CA ASN A 271 -41.47 -49.37 33.98
C ASN A 271 -41.06 -50.84 34.19
N SER A 272 -39.94 -51.30 33.61
CA SER A 272 -39.34 -52.60 33.95
C SER A 272 -38.53 -52.51 35.25
N GLY A 273 -39.20 -52.11 36.34
CA GLY A 273 -38.66 -51.84 37.68
C GLY A 273 -38.05 -53.04 38.42
N GLY A 274 -37.19 -53.82 37.78
CA GLY A 274 -36.58 -55.02 38.34
C GLY A 274 -35.32 -55.47 37.60
N SER A 275 -34.29 -54.63 37.49
CA SER A 275 -32.86 -55.02 37.42
C SER A 275 -31.94 -53.81 37.18
N LEU A 276 -32.00 -52.84 38.09
CA LEU A 276 -31.27 -51.56 38.00
C LEU A 276 -29.75 -51.65 38.34
N GLN A 277 -29.10 -52.80 38.17
CA GLN A 277 -27.69 -52.97 38.56
C GLN A 277 -26.71 -53.52 37.51
N ILE A 278 -27.10 -53.83 36.26
CA ILE A 278 -26.13 -54.46 35.32
C ILE A 278 -25.98 -53.77 33.94
N MET A 279 -26.81 -52.80 33.54
CA MET A 279 -26.64 -52.20 32.20
C MET A 279 -26.22 -50.72 32.28
N ASN A 280 -24.91 -50.49 32.17
CA ASN A 280 -24.30 -49.24 31.74
C ASN A 280 -24.99 -48.76 30.45
N ASN A 281 -25.90 -47.79 30.55
CA ASN A 281 -26.60 -47.23 29.39
C ASN A 281 -25.61 -46.40 28.55
N THR A 282 -25.04 -47.04 27.53
CA THR A 282 -24.19 -46.44 26.49
C THR A 282 -24.83 -45.19 25.86
N GLN A 283 -26.16 -45.14 25.82
CA GLN A 283 -26.94 -44.02 25.31
C GLN A 283 -26.90 -42.77 26.21
N LEU A 284 -26.89 -42.94 27.54
CA LEU A 284 -26.88 -41.83 28.50
C LEU A 284 -25.50 -41.17 28.58
N ARG A 285 -24.43 -41.99 28.56
CA ARG A 285 -23.05 -41.51 28.39
C ARG A 285 -22.82 -40.83 27.03
N GLY A 286 -23.54 -41.28 25.98
CA GLY A 286 -23.53 -40.62 24.67
C GLY A 286 -24.10 -39.19 24.74
N PHE A 287 -25.25 -39.04 25.39
CA PHE A 287 -25.88 -37.74 25.61
C PHE A 287 -25.03 -36.79 26.45
N GLU A 288 -24.48 -37.25 27.58
CA GLU A 288 -23.59 -36.45 28.43
C GLU A 288 -22.34 -35.97 27.66
N LYS A 289 -21.76 -36.84 26.83
CA LYS A 289 -20.62 -36.51 25.99
C LYS A 289 -20.97 -35.48 24.92
N ASP A 290 -22.15 -35.59 24.31
CA ASP A 290 -22.63 -34.63 23.30
C ASP A 290 -22.91 -33.26 23.95
N CYS A 291 -23.55 -33.22 25.12
CA CYS A 291 -23.74 -31.99 25.90
C CYS A 291 -22.41 -31.32 26.29
N HIS A 292 -21.44 -32.11 26.75
CA HIS A 292 -20.11 -31.60 27.08
C HIS A 292 -19.39 -31.04 25.84
N THR A 293 -19.54 -31.70 24.69
CA THR A 293 -18.95 -31.25 23.43
C THR A 293 -19.58 -29.94 22.97
N LEU A 294 -20.91 -29.81 23.04
CA LEU A 294 -21.62 -28.58 22.71
C LEU A 294 -21.24 -27.42 23.66
N LYS A 295 -21.20 -27.67 24.97
CA LYS A 295 -20.78 -26.68 25.97
C LYS A 295 -19.37 -26.15 25.67
N LEU A 296 -18.42 -27.05 25.40
CA LEU A 296 -17.05 -26.67 25.05
C LEU A 296 -17.00 -25.81 23.79
N ILE A 297 -17.72 -26.18 22.73
CA ILE A 297 -17.76 -25.43 21.47
C ILE A 297 -18.32 -24.02 21.69
N THR A 298 -19.42 -23.89 22.43
CA THR A 298 -20.06 -22.60 22.69
C THR A 298 -19.18 -21.69 23.56
N ILE A 299 -18.64 -22.21 24.66
CA ILE A 299 -17.76 -21.42 25.55
C ILE A 299 -16.51 -20.98 24.79
N THR A 300 -15.86 -21.90 24.07
CA THR A 300 -14.67 -21.57 23.27
C THR A 300 -15.00 -20.51 22.21
N GLY A 301 -16.15 -20.62 21.55
CA GLY A 301 -16.60 -19.64 20.56
C GLY A 301 -16.85 -18.25 21.15
N GLU A 302 -17.49 -18.14 22.33
CA GLU A 302 -17.76 -16.86 22.99
C GLU A 302 -16.49 -16.24 23.58
N VAL A 303 -15.62 -17.04 24.20
CA VAL A 303 -14.31 -16.57 24.69
C VAL A 303 -13.46 -16.02 23.55
N LEU A 304 -13.44 -16.69 22.39
CA LEU A 304 -12.75 -16.18 21.20
C LEU A 304 -13.32 -14.85 20.71
N LYS A 305 -14.65 -14.68 20.69
CA LYS A 305 -15.28 -13.40 20.32
C LYS A 305 -14.93 -12.28 21.30
N TYR A 306 -14.97 -12.58 22.60
CA TYR A 306 -14.63 -11.62 23.65
C TYR A 306 -13.16 -11.16 23.55
N ASN A 307 -12.22 -12.11 23.43
CA ASN A 307 -10.80 -11.79 23.26
C ASN A 307 -10.55 -10.95 22.00
N ARG A 308 -11.25 -11.26 20.90
CA ARG A 308 -11.22 -10.45 19.68
C ARG A 308 -11.72 -9.03 19.92
N ALA A 309 -12.83 -8.84 20.62
CA ALA A 309 -13.34 -7.50 20.92
C ALA A 309 -12.37 -6.69 21.81
N LEU A 310 -11.76 -7.33 22.82
CA LEU A 310 -10.80 -6.68 23.70
C LEU A 310 -9.54 -6.24 22.94
N GLN A 311 -9.00 -7.10 22.08
CA GLN A 311 -7.89 -6.76 21.20
C GLN A 311 -8.21 -5.54 20.31
N ASP A 312 -9.44 -5.42 19.81
CA ASP A 312 -9.86 -4.25 18.99
C ASP A 312 -9.80 -2.96 19.76
N THR A 313 -10.28 -3.00 20.99
CA THR A 313 -10.29 -1.81 21.84
C THR A 313 -8.86 -1.37 22.15
N GLN A 314 -7.95 -2.31 22.41
CA GLN A 314 -6.55 -2.04 22.67
C GLN A 314 -5.83 -1.47 21.45
N GLU A 315 -6.00 -2.07 20.27
CA GLU A 315 -5.41 -1.60 19.00
C GLU A 315 -5.92 -0.19 18.64
N ASN A 316 -7.22 0.06 18.80
CA ASN A 316 -7.81 1.38 18.57
C ASN A 316 -7.22 2.44 19.52
N LEU A 317 -7.08 2.11 20.82
CA LEU A 317 -6.47 3.02 21.79
C LEU A 317 -5.02 3.34 21.42
N GLN A 318 -4.22 2.33 21.07
CA GLN A 318 -2.83 2.54 20.61
C GLN A 318 -2.77 3.46 19.38
N PHE A 319 -3.66 3.25 18.39
CA PHE A 319 -3.76 4.12 17.23
C PHE A 319 -4.06 5.58 17.60
N TYR A 320 -5.01 5.82 18.52
CA TYR A 320 -5.33 7.17 18.99
C TYR A 320 -4.18 7.82 19.76
N PHE A 321 -3.50 7.08 20.64
CA PHE A 321 -2.33 7.59 21.38
C PHE A 321 -1.17 7.96 20.45
N ALA A 322 -0.87 7.12 19.46
CA ALA A 322 0.17 7.40 18.46
C ALA A 322 -0.19 8.64 17.62
N SER A 323 -1.45 8.73 17.16
CA SER A 323 -1.95 9.88 16.39
C SER A 323 -1.89 11.18 17.18
N TYR A 324 -2.32 11.17 18.44
CA TYR A 324 -2.26 12.33 19.32
C TYR A 324 -0.81 12.77 19.60
N SER A 325 0.08 11.82 19.87
CA SER A 325 1.50 12.10 20.12
C SER A 325 2.17 12.74 18.89
N SER A 326 1.89 12.21 17.69
CA SER A 326 2.34 12.78 16.42
C SER A 326 1.82 14.21 16.22
N LEU A 327 0.53 14.45 16.48
CA LEU A 327 -0.07 15.79 16.39
C LEU A 327 0.57 16.77 17.37
N LYS A 328 0.75 16.38 18.65
CA LYS A 328 1.38 17.20 19.69
C LYS A 328 2.81 17.60 19.29
N LEU A 329 3.59 16.67 18.75
CA LEU A 329 4.96 16.92 18.32
C LEU A 329 5.00 17.89 17.12
N ASN A 330 4.11 17.70 16.14
CA ASN A 330 3.98 18.62 15.01
C ASN A 330 3.59 20.04 15.45
N VAL A 331 2.63 20.18 16.38
CA VAL A 331 2.21 21.49 16.91
C VAL A 331 3.35 22.19 17.65
N ARG A 332 4.11 21.44 18.49
CA ARG A 332 5.26 22.00 19.22
C ARG A 332 6.32 22.59 18.27
N ARG A 333 6.60 21.92 17.14
CA ARG A 333 7.53 22.43 16.12
C ARG A 333 7.02 23.71 15.46
N LEU A 334 5.71 23.78 15.18
CA LEU A 334 5.11 24.94 14.56
C LEU A 334 5.19 26.20 15.43
N LEU A 335 5.09 26.03 16.75
CA LEU A 335 5.14 27.10 17.74
C LEU A 335 6.55 27.41 18.26
N GLN A 336 7.58 26.71 17.77
CA GLN A 336 8.98 26.87 18.22
C GLN A 336 9.22 26.72 19.74
N GLU A 337 8.29 26.11 20.49
CA GLU A 337 8.46 25.79 21.92
C GLU A 337 9.36 24.56 22.16
N SER A 338 9.91 23.99 21.09
CA SER A 338 11.07 23.12 21.23
C SER A 338 12.26 24.01 21.59
N PRO A 339 13.00 23.76 22.69
CA PRO A 339 14.38 24.24 22.75
C PRO A 339 15.07 23.85 21.43
N ARG A 340 16.12 24.57 21.04
CA ARG A 340 17.07 24.17 19.99
C ARG A 340 17.75 22.82 20.34
N ASN A 341 16.97 21.78 20.60
CA ASN A 341 17.38 20.42 20.87
C ASN A 341 17.65 19.78 19.52
N LYS A 342 18.85 19.20 19.43
CA LYS A 342 19.45 18.58 18.26
C LYS A 342 18.42 17.76 17.47
N GLU A 343 18.04 18.28 16.31
CA GLU A 343 17.33 17.48 15.30
C GLU A 343 18.34 16.49 14.72
N ASP A 344 18.15 15.21 14.99
CA ASP A 344 18.91 14.16 14.31
C ASP A 344 18.39 14.03 12.87
N TYR A 345 19.24 14.35 11.91
CA TYR A 345 18.91 14.28 10.49
C TYR A 345 19.28 12.91 9.90
N VAL A 346 18.38 12.41 9.05
CA VAL A 346 18.53 11.19 8.25
C VAL A 346 18.56 11.58 6.77
N LEU A 347 19.41 10.93 5.99
CA LEU A 347 19.38 11.07 4.53
C LEU A 347 18.15 10.35 4.00
N ASP A 348 17.28 11.09 3.30
CA ASP A 348 16.08 10.52 2.73
C ASP A 348 16.41 9.48 1.64
N TYR A 349 15.58 8.44 1.54
CA TYR A 349 15.77 7.37 0.57
C TYR A 349 15.19 7.72 -0.80
N ILE A 350 14.42 8.80 -0.90
CA ILE A 350 13.78 9.27 -2.13
C ILE A 350 14.82 9.84 -3.10
N GLU A 351 14.82 9.31 -4.33
CA GLU A 351 15.72 9.73 -5.40
C GLU A 351 15.10 10.83 -6.28
N GLY A 352 15.90 11.82 -6.69
CA GLY A 352 15.47 12.83 -7.68
C GLY A 352 15.54 12.36 -9.13
N ALA A 353 15.27 13.26 -10.10
CA ALA A 353 15.26 12.94 -11.53
C ALA A 353 16.62 12.41 -12.08
N ASP A 354 17.74 12.93 -11.56
CA ASP A 354 19.08 12.41 -11.84
C ASP A 354 19.53 11.32 -10.85
N ARG A 355 18.57 10.76 -10.09
CA ARG A 355 18.75 9.74 -9.06
C ARG A 355 19.70 10.16 -7.92
N MET A 356 19.73 11.45 -7.60
CA MET A 356 20.50 12.02 -6.50
C MET A 356 19.65 12.06 -5.21
N ARG A 357 20.21 11.59 -4.09
CA ARG A 357 19.57 11.65 -2.76
C ARG A 357 20.16 12.80 -1.94
N MET A 358 19.47 13.94 -1.90
CA MET A 358 20.02 15.17 -1.30
C MET A 358 19.27 15.67 -0.06
N LEU A 359 18.02 15.24 0.13
CA LEU A 359 17.17 15.76 1.19
C LEU A 359 17.55 15.11 2.52
N LEU A 360 17.79 15.96 3.52
CA LEU A 360 17.87 15.54 4.92
C LEU A 360 16.51 15.75 5.58
N VAL A 361 16.04 14.78 6.36
CA VAL A 361 14.75 14.82 7.07
C VAL A 361 15.00 14.55 8.55
N GLY A 362 14.23 15.18 9.44
CA GLY A 362 14.32 14.87 10.87
C GLY A 362 13.88 13.42 11.13
N GLU A 363 14.67 12.64 11.85
CA GLU A 363 14.38 11.22 12.11
C GLU A 363 12.99 11.00 12.72
N ASP A 364 12.60 11.89 13.63
CA ASP A 364 11.32 11.90 14.31
C ASP A 364 10.14 12.37 13.43
N GLN A 365 10.39 12.89 12.22
CA GLN A 365 9.37 13.19 11.20
C GLN A 365 9.01 11.96 10.36
N LEU A 366 9.93 11.02 10.24
CA LEU A 366 9.71 9.77 9.52
C LEU A 366 8.74 8.89 10.33
N PRO A 367 7.71 8.30 9.69
CA PRO A 367 6.91 7.28 10.35
C PRO A 367 7.82 6.12 10.78
N GLU A 368 7.46 5.42 11.86
CA GLU A 368 8.23 4.28 12.36
C GLU A 368 8.57 3.28 11.23
N SER A 369 7.66 3.04 10.29
CA SER A 369 7.89 2.16 9.14
C SER A 369 8.96 2.60 8.15
N GLU A 370 9.32 3.88 8.14
CA GLU A 370 10.39 4.44 7.31
C GLU A 370 11.68 4.67 8.10
N LYS A 371 11.63 4.67 9.43
CA LYS A 371 12.82 4.71 10.26
C LYS A 371 13.61 3.43 10.04
N LEU A 372 14.91 3.59 9.94
CA LEU A 372 15.83 2.49 9.74
C LEU A 372 16.13 1.89 11.11
N SER A 373 15.44 0.79 11.41
CA SER A 373 15.40 0.07 12.68
C SER A 373 16.70 -0.69 12.98
N TYR A 374 17.85 -0.03 12.87
CA TYR A 374 19.08 -0.61 13.42
C TYR A 374 19.03 -0.47 14.95
N SER A 375 19.02 -1.60 15.65
CA SER A 375 19.02 -1.69 17.12
C SER A 375 20.29 -1.14 17.81
N VAL A 376 21.15 -0.46 17.06
CA VAL A 376 22.43 0.09 17.52
C VAL A 376 22.26 1.55 17.88
N LYS A 377 22.36 1.86 19.18
CA LYS A 377 22.42 3.25 19.66
C LYS A 377 23.72 3.91 19.20
N VAL A 378 23.62 5.04 18.51
CA VAL A 378 24.77 5.81 18.05
C VAL A 378 25.27 6.72 19.20
N PRO A 379 26.56 6.70 19.56
CA PRO A 379 27.11 7.62 20.54
C PRO A 379 27.03 9.08 20.07
N ILE A 380 26.38 9.95 20.86
CA ILE A 380 26.22 11.39 20.59
C ILE A 380 26.98 12.18 21.66
N LYS A 381 27.68 13.24 21.24
CA LYS A 381 28.42 14.12 22.16
C LYS A 381 27.47 14.81 23.16
N GLN A 382 27.58 14.47 24.45
CA GLN A 382 26.86 15.17 25.51
C GLN A 382 27.40 16.60 25.63
N LEU A 383 26.55 17.61 25.41
CA LEU A 383 26.92 19.00 25.66
C LEU A 383 26.69 19.29 27.14
N ASN A 384 27.74 19.68 27.87
CA ASN A 384 27.64 20.17 29.24
C ASN A 384 26.69 21.35 29.29
N SER A 385 25.46 21.07 29.67
CA SER A 385 24.41 22.05 29.85
C SER A 385 23.82 21.75 31.22
N THR A 386 24.47 22.33 32.23
CA THR A 386 24.12 22.25 33.65
C THR A 386 22.79 22.94 33.98
N GLY A 387 21.84 22.96 33.03
CA GLY A 387 20.47 23.45 33.18
C GLY A 387 19.43 22.69 32.35
N ILE A 388 19.77 21.53 31.77
CA ILE A 388 18.85 20.75 30.90
C ILE A 388 18.17 19.59 31.63
N GLN A 389 18.55 19.30 32.88
CA GLN A 389 17.89 18.24 33.66
C GLN A 389 16.43 18.58 34.03
N ASP A 390 16.03 19.85 34.07
CA ASP A 390 14.65 20.23 34.43
C ASP A 390 13.65 20.16 33.25
N ALA A 391 14.12 20.06 32.00
CA ALA A 391 13.24 20.05 30.81
C ALA A 391 12.94 18.62 30.27
N ALA A 392 13.74 17.63 30.67
CA ALA A 392 13.57 16.23 30.26
C ALA A 392 12.64 15.43 31.17
N HIS A 393 12.24 15.98 32.32
CA HIS A 393 11.30 15.37 33.27
C HIS A 393 9.81 15.68 32.99
N PHE A 394 9.48 16.36 31.89
CA PHE A 394 8.09 16.45 31.42
C PHE A 394 7.71 15.23 30.55
N THR A 395 7.92 14.04 31.09
CA THR A 395 7.40 12.77 30.55
C THR A 395 6.23 12.33 31.40
N SER A 396 5.07 12.08 30.77
CA SER A 396 3.90 11.32 31.27
C SER A 396 3.19 11.77 32.56
N GLU A 397 3.92 12.16 33.60
CA GLU A 397 3.43 12.42 34.96
C GLU A 397 2.71 13.77 35.11
N SER A 398 2.95 14.72 34.20
CA SER A 398 2.30 16.05 34.23
C SER A 398 0.90 16.08 33.61
N ILE A 399 0.41 14.97 33.04
CA ILE A 399 -0.84 14.93 32.27
C ILE A 399 -2.08 14.69 33.16
N LEU A 400 -1.93 13.98 34.28
CA LEU A 400 -3.07 13.50 35.07
C LEU A 400 -3.71 14.53 36.03
N PRO A 401 -2.99 15.52 36.61
CA PRO A 401 -3.62 16.52 37.48
C PRO A 401 -4.58 17.47 36.75
N ALA A 402 -4.39 17.65 35.43
CA ALA A 402 -5.24 18.51 34.61
C ALA A 402 -6.64 17.92 34.31
N PHE A 403 -6.81 16.60 34.54
CA PHE A 403 -8.07 15.88 34.31
C PHE A 403 -8.75 15.35 35.59
N GLY A 404 -8.25 15.71 36.78
CA GLY A 404 -8.90 15.38 38.05
C GLY A 404 -8.82 13.90 38.46
N ILE A 405 -7.86 13.14 37.93
CA ILE A 405 -7.60 11.75 38.33
C ILE A 405 -6.46 11.76 39.36
N GLN A 406 -6.79 11.55 40.63
CA GLN A 406 -5.86 11.63 41.78
C GLN A 406 -5.34 10.26 42.28
N ASP A 407 -5.59 9.16 41.57
CA ASP A 407 -5.13 7.85 42.02
C ASP A 407 -3.74 7.49 41.47
N GLU A 408 -2.72 7.71 42.30
CA GLU A 408 -1.33 7.28 42.11
C GLU A 408 -1.16 5.74 42.09
N GLY A 409 -2.22 4.96 42.32
CA GLY A 409 -2.18 3.49 42.31
C GLY A 409 -2.13 2.84 40.91
N LEU A 410 -2.36 3.59 39.83
CA LEU A 410 -2.44 3.06 38.45
C LEU A 410 -1.14 3.16 37.64
N LEU A 411 -0.10 3.83 38.18
CA LEU A 411 1.13 4.12 37.43
C LEU A 411 2.26 3.10 37.64
N HIS A 412 2.21 2.28 38.70
CA HIS A 412 3.21 1.23 38.93
C HIS A 412 2.85 -0.16 38.37
N SER A 413 1.71 -0.30 37.69
CA SER A 413 1.28 -1.58 37.09
C SER A 413 1.56 -1.72 35.59
N TYR A 414 2.28 -0.79 34.96
CA TYR A 414 2.68 -0.87 33.54
C TYR A 414 4.08 -1.49 33.33
N SER A 415 4.36 -2.56 34.06
CA SER A 415 5.26 -3.62 33.63
C SER A 415 4.39 -4.80 33.16
N PRO A 416 4.74 -5.49 32.07
CA PRO A 416 3.95 -6.61 31.54
C PRO A 416 4.15 -7.84 32.45
N ASP A 417 3.56 -7.81 33.64
CA ASP A 417 3.45 -8.96 34.54
C ASP A 417 2.39 -8.65 35.61
N PHE A 418 1.14 -8.94 35.28
CA PHE A 418 0.09 -9.37 36.22
C PHE A 418 -0.81 -10.29 35.37
N GLY A 419 -0.90 -11.59 35.63
CA GLY A 419 -1.33 -12.13 36.90
C GLY A 419 -2.83 -11.87 37.07
N MET A 420 -3.64 -12.28 36.08
CA MET A 420 -5.09 -12.28 36.24
C MET A 420 -5.44 -13.36 37.26
N ASN A 421 -6.18 -12.98 38.30
CA ASN A 421 -6.79 -13.91 39.23
C ASN A 421 -7.75 -14.81 38.45
N GLU A 422 -7.28 -16.02 38.12
CA GLU A 422 -8.09 -17.10 37.59
C GLU A 422 -9.02 -17.60 38.70
N TYR A 423 -10.31 -17.75 38.38
CA TYR A 423 -11.15 -18.68 39.13
C TYR A 423 -10.62 -20.09 38.85
N GLU A 424 -9.91 -20.68 39.82
CA GLU A 424 -9.47 -22.07 39.78
C GLU A 424 -10.69 -23.00 39.89
N GLU A 425 -11.15 -23.59 38.78
CA GLU A 425 -11.96 -24.80 38.84
C GLU A 425 -11.02 -26.01 38.96
N ILE A 426 -10.95 -26.54 40.18
CA ILE A 426 -10.23 -27.77 40.52
C ILE A 426 -11.06 -28.96 40.04
N ASP A 427 -10.48 -29.86 39.24
CA ASP A 427 -11.08 -31.17 38.96
C ASP A 427 -10.86 -32.15 40.14
N GLU A 428 -11.73 -33.17 40.27
CA GLU A 428 -11.71 -34.13 41.40
C GLU A 428 -10.41 -34.95 41.53
N ASN A 429 -9.44 -34.78 40.63
CA ASN A 429 -8.18 -35.53 40.61
C ASN A 429 -6.92 -34.69 40.93
N GLY A 430 -7.05 -33.37 41.15
CA GLY A 430 -5.97 -32.56 41.72
C GLY A 430 -4.72 -32.42 40.83
N GLU A 431 -4.83 -32.61 39.51
CA GLU A 431 -3.74 -32.35 38.57
C GLU A 431 -3.99 -31.02 37.82
N THR A 432 -3.26 -29.97 38.20
CA THR A 432 -3.16 -28.72 37.42
C THR A 432 -2.43 -28.98 36.10
N LYS A 433 -3.15 -29.29 35.01
CA LYS A 433 -2.64 -29.13 33.64
C LYS A 433 -2.88 -27.71 33.16
N VAL A 434 -2.01 -26.79 33.55
CA VAL A 434 -1.86 -25.50 32.87
C VAL A 434 -1.05 -25.74 31.60
N GLU A 435 -1.70 -26.16 30.51
CA GLU A 435 -1.16 -25.80 29.20
C GLU A 435 -1.30 -24.29 29.06
N ARG A 436 -0.15 -23.60 29.01
CA ARG A 436 -0.06 -22.21 28.56
C ARG A 436 -0.62 -22.12 27.14
N THR A 437 -1.93 -22.04 26.99
CA THR A 437 -2.52 -21.47 25.78
C THR A 437 -2.23 -19.99 25.88
N SER A 438 -1.12 -19.61 25.25
CA SER A 438 -0.82 -18.24 24.87
C SER A 438 -2.10 -17.50 24.52
N THR A 439 -2.17 -16.24 24.94
CA THR A 439 -2.93 -15.21 24.23
C THR A 439 -2.66 -15.38 22.74
N ASN A 440 -3.49 -16.17 22.04
CA ASN A 440 -3.34 -16.42 20.62
C ASN A 440 -3.82 -15.15 19.92
N GLU A 441 -2.91 -14.18 19.82
CA GLU A 441 -3.10 -13.02 18.99
C GLU A 441 -3.43 -13.54 17.58
N ASP A 442 -4.60 -13.14 17.07
CA ASP A 442 -5.02 -13.52 15.72
C ASP A 442 -4.21 -12.68 14.72
N HIS A 443 -2.99 -13.13 14.42
CA HIS A 443 -2.05 -12.45 13.52
C HIS A 443 -2.65 -12.26 12.12
N ASN A 444 -3.46 -13.21 11.64
CA ASN A 444 -4.23 -13.07 10.39
C ASN A 444 -5.12 -11.82 10.44
N ARG A 445 -5.78 -11.58 11.57
CA ARG A 445 -6.62 -10.41 11.78
C ARG A 445 -5.82 -9.11 11.87
N LYS A 446 -4.67 -9.12 12.54
CA LYS A 446 -3.74 -7.97 12.56
C LYS A 446 -3.32 -7.59 11.14
N VAL A 447 -2.98 -8.58 10.31
CA VAL A 447 -2.65 -8.37 8.89
C VAL A 447 -3.85 -7.77 8.15
N ILE A 448 -5.06 -8.33 8.27
CA ILE A 448 -6.26 -7.81 7.59
C ILE A 448 -6.56 -6.36 7.98
N ARG A 449 -6.34 -5.98 9.24
CA ARG A 449 -6.51 -4.60 9.71
C ARG A 449 -5.48 -3.62 9.19
N SER A 450 -4.29 -4.10 8.86
CA SER A 450 -3.25 -3.26 8.27
C SER A 450 -3.51 -2.91 6.81
N LEU A 451 -4.44 -3.62 6.16
CA LEU A 451 -4.82 -3.35 4.77
C LEU A 451 -5.63 -2.05 4.68
N TYR A 452 -5.50 -1.36 3.55
CA TYR A 452 -6.31 -0.21 3.25
C TYR A 452 -7.80 -0.60 3.21
N MET A 453 -8.66 0.27 3.75
CA MET A 453 -10.09 -0.02 3.87
C MET A 453 -10.71 -0.40 2.53
N GLY A 454 -11.27 -1.61 2.45
CA GLY A 454 -11.91 -2.16 1.25
C GLY A 454 -10.96 -2.82 0.24
N ASP A 455 -9.65 -2.85 0.50
CA ASP A 455 -8.69 -3.57 -0.33
C ASP A 455 -8.74 -5.08 -0.04
N GLN A 456 -8.69 -5.91 -1.08
CA GLN A 456 -8.75 -7.37 -0.95
C GLN A 456 -7.42 -8.00 -1.36
N ILE A 457 -7.02 -9.07 -0.66
CA ILE A 457 -5.77 -9.80 -0.93
C ILE A 457 -5.91 -10.60 -2.23
N GLN A 458 -4.99 -10.40 -3.17
CA GLN A 458 -4.85 -11.20 -4.39
C GLN A 458 -3.79 -12.28 -4.27
N ALA A 459 -2.66 -11.96 -3.61
CA ALA A 459 -1.56 -12.89 -3.42
C ALA A 459 -0.72 -12.54 -2.18
N LEU A 460 -0.09 -13.55 -1.59
CA LEU A 460 0.77 -13.48 -0.41
C LEU A 460 2.12 -14.12 -0.75
N PHE A 461 3.21 -13.46 -0.37
CA PHE A 461 4.56 -13.95 -0.62
C PHE A 461 5.44 -13.77 0.60
N ASN A 462 6.12 -14.83 1.02
CA ASN A 462 7.21 -14.75 1.98
C ASN A 462 8.46 -14.26 1.24
N ILE A 463 8.94 -13.09 1.61
CA ILE A 463 10.10 -12.44 1.00
C ILE A 463 10.99 -11.89 2.11
N SER A 464 12.16 -11.38 1.74
CA SER A 464 12.94 -10.55 2.65
C SER A 464 13.22 -9.20 2.03
N LYS A 465 13.06 -8.15 2.82
CA LYS A 465 13.37 -6.79 2.43
C LYS A 465 14.83 -6.51 2.77
N VAL A 466 15.60 -6.07 1.78
CA VAL A 466 17.00 -5.70 1.96
C VAL A 466 17.11 -4.20 2.13
N ASN A 467 17.82 -3.77 3.17
CA ASN A 467 17.95 -2.37 3.54
C ASN A 467 19.36 -2.09 4.07
N GLY A 468 20.22 -1.67 3.16
CA GLY A 468 21.63 -1.44 3.42
C GLY A 468 22.36 -2.76 3.67
N LEU A 469 22.61 -3.08 4.93
CA LEU A 469 23.24 -4.33 5.40
C LEU A 469 22.27 -5.28 6.11
N ASP A 470 21.09 -4.80 6.46
CA ASP A 470 20.10 -5.61 7.16
C ASP A 470 19.10 -6.19 6.16
N ALA A 471 18.71 -7.43 6.43
CA ALA A 471 17.76 -8.17 5.63
C ALA A 471 16.68 -8.68 6.59
N VAL A 472 15.48 -8.14 6.42
CA VAL A 472 14.35 -8.39 7.30
C VAL A 472 13.35 -9.28 6.58
N GLU A 473 13.15 -10.49 7.10
CA GLU A 473 12.10 -11.39 6.64
C GLU A 473 10.73 -10.73 6.83
N SER A 474 9.93 -10.74 5.77
CA SER A 474 8.71 -9.95 5.66
C SER A 474 7.63 -10.69 4.88
N LEU A 475 6.38 -10.38 5.18
CA LEU A 475 5.23 -10.79 4.39
C LEU A 475 4.90 -9.70 3.36
N MET A 476 4.95 -10.02 2.08
CA MET A 476 4.44 -9.14 1.02
C MET A 476 3.02 -9.55 0.64
N ILE A 477 2.13 -8.57 0.60
CA ILE A 477 0.72 -8.74 0.24
C ILE A 477 0.45 -7.90 -1.00
N LEU A 478 -0.01 -8.56 -2.06
CA LEU A 478 -0.54 -7.89 -3.25
C LEU A 478 -2.04 -7.74 -3.08
N GLY A 479 -2.52 -6.50 -2.90
CA GLY A 479 -3.93 -6.15 -2.90
C GLY A 479 -4.48 -5.83 -4.29
N PHE A 480 -5.75 -5.42 -4.39
CA PHE A 480 -6.33 -4.90 -5.64
C PHE A 480 -5.92 -3.45 -5.92
N SER A 481 -5.59 -2.69 -4.88
CA SER A 481 -5.25 -1.27 -4.99
C SER A 481 -3.88 -0.92 -4.44
N HIS A 482 -3.31 -1.71 -3.53
CA HIS A 482 -2.03 -1.44 -2.88
C HIS A 482 -1.15 -2.69 -2.75
N ILE A 483 0.15 -2.47 -2.56
CA ILE A 483 1.14 -3.47 -2.15
C ILE A 483 1.54 -3.18 -0.70
N TYR A 484 1.57 -4.20 0.14
CA TYR A 484 1.93 -4.11 1.55
C TYR A 484 3.14 -4.97 1.85
N PHE A 485 4.00 -4.46 2.73
CA PHE A 485 5.16 -5.16 3.27
C PHE A 485 5.10 -5.10 4.78
N ILE A 486 4.93 -6.24 5.43
CA ILE A 486 4.81 -6.36 6.88
C ILE A 486 6.04 -7.10 7.38
N GLU A 487 6.91 -6.38 8.10
CA GLU A 487 8.15 -6.92 8.62
C GLU A 487 7.89 -7.91 9.78
N ASN A 488 8.72 -8.96 9.88
CA ASN A 488 8.69 -10.00 10.92
C ASN A 488 7.46 -10.93 10.93
N PHE A 489 6.64 -10.92 9.86
CA PHE A 489 5.53 -11.87 9.68
C PHE A 489 5.87 -12.90 8.60
N PHE A 490 5.35 -14.12 8.77
CA PHE A 490 5.55 -15.23 7.84
C PHE A 490 4.24 -15.97 7.59
N HIS A 491 3.95 -16.30 6.33
CA HIS A 491 2.78 -17.07 5.94
C HIS A 491 3.10 -18.57 5.86
N CYS A 492 2.47 -19.36 6.73
CA CYS A 492 2.65 -20.81 6.83
C CYS A 492 1.80 -21.58 5.80
N ALA A 493 2.16 -22.85 5.56
CA ALA A 493 1.47 -23.71 4.59
C ALA A 493 0.04 -24.10 5.00
N ASP A 494 -0.28 -24.00 6.30
CA ASP A 494 -1.62 -24.18 6.86
C ASP A 494 -2.53 -22.96 6.67
N GLY A 495 -2.01 -21.88 6.07
CA GLY A 495 -2.72 -20.63 5.81
C GLY A 495 -2.69 -19.63 6.98
N ASN A 496 -2.00 -19.96 8.07
CA ASN A 496 -1.83 -19.03 9.19
C ASN A 496 -0.63 -18.12 8.98
N VAL A 497 -0.77 -16.85 9.37
CA VAL A 497 0.36 -15.93 9.50
C VAL A 497 0.84 -15.97 10.94
N VAL A 498 2.15 -16.08 11.14
CA VAL A 498 2.79 -16.12 12.46
C VAL A 498 3.96 -15.15 12.51
N ASP A 499 4.40 -14.80 13.72
CA ASP A 499 5.65 -14.07 13.92
C ASP A 499 6.85 -14.92 13.49
N ILE A 500 7.87 -14.27 12.94
CA ILE A 500 9.07 -14.93 12.41
C ILE A 500 9.83 -15.77 13.45
N ASP A 501 9.72 -15.42 14.74
CA ASP A 501 10.37 -16.14 15.84
C ASP A 501 9.69 -17.49 16.13
N GLN A 502 8.44 -17.67 15.70
CA GLN A 502 7.67 -18.91 15.85
C GLN A 502 7.90 -19.87 14.67
N VAL A 503 8.51 -19.39 13.58
CA VAL A 503 8.73 -20.18 12.37
C VAL A 503 9.96 -21.07 12.52
N PRO A 504 9.85 -22.39 12.25
CA PRO A 504 11.00 -23.29 12.22
C PRO A 504 12.11 -22.79 11.30
N HIS A 505 13.36 -22.91 11.74
CA HIS A 505 14.54 -22.43 11.00
C HIS A 505 14.67 -23.02 9.58
N ASP A 506 14.17 -24.23 9.36
CA ASP A 506 14.24 -24.94 8.06
C ASP A 506 13.33 -24.32 6.98
N LEU A 507 12.29 -23.59 7.38
CA LEU A 507 11.35 -22.92 6.46
C LEU A 507 11.77 -21.49 6.13
N ARG A 508 12.75 -20.96 6.87
CA ARG A 508 13.29 -19.60 6.74
C ARG A 508 14.46 -19.57 5.77
N ASP A 509 14.88 -18.37 5.34
CA ASP A 509 16.02 -18.26 4.42
C ASP A 509 17.34 -18.59 5.18
N PRO A 510 18.02 -19.71 4.87
CA PRO A 510 19.22 -20.11 5.59
C PRO A 510 20.36 -19.09 5.40
N TYR A 511 20.39 -18.38 4.27
CA TYR A 511 21.45 -17.42 3.97
C TYR A 511 21.36 -16.18 4.86
N LEU A 512 20.15 -15.72 5.18
CA LEU A 512 19.94 -14.56 6.05
C LEU A 512 20.29 -14.86 7.51
N GLN A 513 20.09 -16.10 7.95
CA GLN A 513 20.51 -16.57 9.28
C GLN A 513 22.03 -16.50 9.44
N PHE A 514 22.80 -16.63 8.36
CA PHE A 514 24.26 -16.49 8.40
C PHE A 514 24.75 -15.04 8.41
N ILE A 515 23.90 -14.05 8.06
CA ILE A 515 24.25 -12.62 8.03
C ILE A 515 24.05 -11.98 9.41
N LYS A 516 23.02 -12.39 10.15
CA LYS A 516 22.69 -11.79 11.46
C LYS A 516 23.68 -12.29 12.54
N PRO A 517 24.38 -11.39 13.27
CA PRO A 517 25.25 -11.80 14.35
C PRO A 517 24.42 -12.38 15.51
N PRO A 518 24.83 -13.49 16.14
CA PRO A 518 24.06 -14.21 17.18
C PRO A 518 23.90 -13.46 18.51
N SER A 519 24.25 -12.17 18.58
CA SER A 519 24.34 -11.40 19.85
C SER A 519 23.28 -10.30 20.00
N VAL A 520 22.36 -10.12 19.05
CA VAL A 520 21.38 -9.02 19.07
C VAL A 520 19.98 -9.45 19.57
N ASP A 521 19.77 -10.75 19.82
CA ASP A 521 18.43 -11.34 20.01
C ASP A 521 17.72 -11.07 21.36
N LYS A 522 18.12 -10.07 22.16
CA LYS A 522 17.54 -9.93 23.53
C LYS A 522 17.11 -8.55 24.00
N VAL A 523 16.95 -7.53 23.15
CA VAL A 523 16.57 -6.19 23.66
C VAL A 523 15.33 -5.61 22.99
N LEU A 524 14.27 -5.54 23.81
CA LEU A 524 13.03 -4.75 23.76
C LEU A 524 12.04 -5.01 22.61
N GLY A 525 10.74 -4.93 22.96
CA GLY A 525 9.59 -5.28 22.14
C GLY A 525 9.73 -4.91 20.67
N LYS A 526 9.62 -5.91 19.80
CA LYS A 526 9.72 -5.75 18.36
C LYS A 526 8.49 -4.98 17.86
N ASN A 527 8.69 -3.71 17.53
CA ASN A 527 7.72 -2.99 16.72
C ASN A 527 7.74 -3.58 15.30
N TYR A 528 6.59 -4.00 14.80
CA TYR A 528 6.45 -4.42 13.41
C TYR A 528 6.24 -3.18 12.53
N HIS A 529 6.94 -3.13 11.40
CA HIS A 529 6.88 -2.02 10.46
C HIS A 529 6.08 -2.43 9.22
N ILE A 530 5.18 -1.55 8.81
CA ILE A 530 4.34 -1.77 7.62
C ILE A 530 4.65 -0.69 6.59
N LYS A 531 5.12 -1.09 5.42
CA LYS A 531 5.26 -0.20 4.27
C LYS A 531 4.17 -0.51 3.25
N THR A 532 3.55 0.54 2.72
CA THR A 532 2.43 0.43 1.78
C THR A 532 2.63 1.39 0.63
N TRP A 533 2.39 0.91 -0.59
CA TRP A 533 2.37 1.72 -1.80
C TRP A 533 1.11 1.43 -2.61
N SER A 534 0.56 2.46 -3.25
CA SER A 534 -0.53 2.26 -4.21
C SER A 534 0.00 1.60 -5.48
N LEU A 535 -0.77 0.68 -6.06
CA LEU A 535 -0.44 0.09 -7.36
C LEU A 535 -0.37 1.15 -8.47
N GLU A 536 -1.07 2.28 -8.32
CA GLU A 536 -0.96 3.41 -9.27
C GLU A 536 0.42 4.06 -9.24
N SER A 537 1.10 4.07 -8.09
CA SER A 537 2.44 4.64 -7.91
C SER A 537 3.56 3.70 -8.37
N PHE A 538 3.23 2.44 -8.68
CA PHE A 538 4.20 1.43 -9.07
C PHE A 538 4.71 1.65 -10.50
N ALA A 539 5.94 2.14 -10.62
CA ALA A 539 6.49 2.60 -11.88
C ALA A 539 7.17 1.48 -12.68
N CYS A 540 8.06 0.70 -12.05
CA CYS A 540 8.87 -0.30 -12.72
C CYS A 540 9.34 -1.41 -11.76
N ILE A 541 9.66 -2.58 -12.31
CA ILE A 541 10.27 -3.70 -11.58
C ILE A 541 11.48 -4.24 -12.34
N CYS A 542 12.57 -4.50 -11.63
CA CYS A 542 13.84 -4.90 -12.22
C CYS A 542 14.43 -6.13 -11.52
N LYS A 543 15.04 -7.04 -12.29
CA LYS A 543 15.71 -8.23 -11.74
C LYS A 543 17.08 -7.87 -11.18
N ARG A 544 17.42 -8.42 -10.00
CA ARG A 544 18.67 -8.16 -9.29
C ARG A 544 19.29 -9.43 -8.74
N LYS A 545 20.57 -9.32 -8.37
CA LYS A 545 21.27 -10.34 -7.59
C LYS A 545 21.37 -9.91 -6.14
N PHE A 546 21.38 -10.90 -5.25
CA PHE A 546 21.71 -10.71 -3.84
C PHE A 546 22.66 -11.84 -3.44
N LEU A 547 23.79 -11.53 -2.80
CA LEU A 547 24.86 -12.49 -2.52
C LEU A 547 25.29 -13.30 -3.76
N LEU A 548 25.39 -12.63 -4.93
CA LEU A 548 25.66 -13.25 -6.24
C LEU A 548 24.60 -14.24 -6.76
N ARG A 549 23.51 -14.48 -6.01
CA ARG A 549 22.39 -15.35 -6.38
C ARG A 549 21.30 -14.55 -7.10
N ASP A 550 20.66 -15.18 -8.07
CA ASP A 550 19.60 -14.55 -8.88
C ASP A 550 18.21 -14.77 -8.29
N ILE A 551 17.97 -14.09 -7.18
CA ILE A 551 16.80 -14.25 -6.32
C ILE A 551 16.13 -12.94 -5.93
N ALA A 552 16.64 -11.80 -6.43
CA ALA A 552 16.21 -10.47 -5.99
C ALA A 552 15.42 -9.71 -7.06
N LEU A 553 14.57 -8.80 -6.59
CA LEU A 553 13.80 -7.86 -7.39
C LEU A 553 13.90 -6.47 -6.76
N GLU A 554 14.04 -5.46 -7.61
CA GLU A 554 13.98 -4.06 -7.20
C GLU A 554 12.73 -3.41 -7.77
N LEU A 555 11.90 -2.87 -6.89
CA LEU A 555 10.66 -2.18 -7.21
C LEU A 555 10.93 -0.67 -7.19
N PHE A 556 10.42 0.05 -8.19
CA PHE A 556 10.55 1.51 -8.31
C PHE A 556 9.18 2.17 -8.32
N PHE A 557 9.06 3.30 -7.64
CA PHE A 557 7.82 4.05 -7.49
C PHE A 557 7.94 5.47 -8.08
N ASP A 558 6.81 6.13 -8.35
CA ASP A 558 6.74 7.45 -8.99
C ASP A 558 7.20 8.63 -8.11
N ASP A 559 7.24 8.41 -6.80
CA ASP A 559 7.78 9.33 -5.80
C ASP A 559 9.31 9.37 -5.79
N GLY A 560 9.98 8.40 -6.43
CA GLY A 560 11.43 8.24 -6.44
C GLY A 560 11.94 7.22 -5.42
N ALA A 561 11.05 6.53 -4.69
CA ALA A 561 11.41 5.43 -3.81
C ALA A 561 11.79 4.18 -4.60
N SER A 562 12.72 3.39 -4.05
CA SER A 562 13.01 2.04 -4.51
C SER A 562 13.06 1.06 -3.34
N LEU A 563 12.72 -0.20 -3.61
CA LEU A 563 12.71 -1.27 -2.62
C LEU A 563 13.35 -2.53 -3.21
N LEU A 564 14.40 -3.03 -2.55
CA LEU A 564 15.01 -4.31 -2.90
C LEU A 564 14.42 -5.43 -2.05
N ILE A 565 13.89 -6.46 -2.72
CA ILE A 565 13.35 -7.66 -2.09
C ILE A 565 14.09 -8.90 -2.59
N THR A 566 14.21 -9.91 -1.74
CA THR A 566 14.77 -11.21 -2.06
C THR A 566 13.73 -12.31 -1.83
N CYS A 567 13.78 -13.34 -2.66
CA CYS A 567 12.97 -14.54 -2.56
C CYS A 567 13.85 -15.74 -2.21
N LEU A 568 13.27 -16.85 -1.75
CA LEU A 568 14.04 -18.05 -1.38
C LEU A 568 14.74 -18.69 -2.59
N SER A 569 14.13 -18.58 -3.77
CA SER A 569 14.63 -19.17 -5.02
C SER A 569 14.33 -18.33 -6.26
N THR A 570 15.09 -18.57 -7.34
CA THR A 570 14.88 -17.96 -8.66
C THR A 570 13.47 -18.20 -9.20
N ARG A 571 12.88 -19.37 -8.92
CA ARG A 571 11.51 -19.71 -9.35
C ARG A 571 10.46 -18.83 -8.68
N GLN A 572 10.56 -18.67 -7.35
CA GLN A 572 9.66 -17.78 -6.61
C GLN A 572 9.82 -16.33 -7.04
N ARG A 573 11.07 -15.89 -7.27
CA ARG A 573 11.38 -14.57 -7.81
C ARG A 573 10.68 -14.34 -9.15
N ASP A 574 10.72 -15.32 -10.06
CA ASP A 574 10.06 -15.21 -11.36
C ASP A 574 8.53 -15.21 -11.25
N ASP A 575 7.96 -15.93 -10.29
CA ASP A 575 6.51 -15.90 -9.99
C ASP A 575 6.07 -14.52 -9.48
N VAL A 576 6.78 -13.96 -8.49
CA VAL A 576 6.55 -12.60 -7.99
C VAL A 576 6.67 -11.57 -9.11
N TYR A 577 7.71 -11.68 -9.95
CA TYR A 577 7.89 -10.81 -11.11
C TYR A 577 6.70 -10.90 -12.08
N GLY A 578 6.26 -12.11 -12.43
CA GLY A 578 5.14 -12.32 -13.34
C GLY A 578 3.80 -11.79 -12.81
N LYS A 579 3.62 -11.79 -11.49
CA LYS A 579 2.44 -11.22 -10.83
C LYS A 579 2.47 -9.70 -10.76
N LEU A 580 3.65 -9.09 -10.54
CA LEU A 580 3.78 -7.64 -10.39
C LEU A 580 3.95 -6.90 -11.73
N SER A 581 4.62 -7.49 -12.72
CA SER A 581 4.94 -6.81 -13.98
C SER A 581 3.73 -6.18 -14.71
N PRO A 582 2.51 -6.78 -14.70
CA PRO A 582 1.35 -6.18 -15.37
C PRO A 582 0.90 -4.84 -14.76
N TYR A 583 1.23 -4.57 -13.49
CA TYR A 583 0.87 -3.33 -12.80
C TYR A 583 1.88 -2.20 -13.02
N SER A 584 3.08 -2.52 -13.53
CA SER A 584 4.10 -1.49 -13.80
C SER A 584 3.68 -0.62 -14.98
N SER A 585 3.33 0.64 -14.70
CA SER A 585 2.73 1.52 -15.71
C SER A 585 3.77 2.20 -16.60
N GLY A 586 5.03 2.34 -16.14
CA GLY A 586 6.15 2.99 -16.85
C GLY A 586 5.95 4.46 -17.26
N SER A 587 4.73 4.98 -17.19
CA SER A 587 4.32 6.27 -17.77
C SER A 587 4.86 7.49 -17.03
N THR A 588 5.20 7.33 -15.75
CA THR A 588 5.70 8.39 -14.86
C THR A 588 7.22 8.40 -14.73
N LEU A 589 7.90 7.35 -15.21
CA LEU A 589 9.35 7.20 -15.09
C LEU A 589 10.07 7.94 -16.23
N ASP A 590 11.28 8.43 -15.94
CA ASP A 590 12.16 8.93 -17.00
C ASP A 590 12.43 7.82 -18.04
N LYS A 591 12.39 8.20 -19.33
CA LYS A 591 12.57 7.27 -20.45
C LYS A 591 13.97 6.68 -20.46
N ASP A 592 14.99 7.47 -20.11
CA ASP A 592 16.38 6.97 -20.08
C ASP A 592 16.61 6.02 -18.90
N LEU A 593 15.95 6.27 -17.76
CA LEU A 593 15.94 5.35 -16.63
C LEU A 593 15.18 4.05 -16.95
N GLN A 594 14.02 4.13 -17.58
CA GLN A 594 13.25 2.95 -18.00
C GLN A 594 14.10 2.04 -18.90
N VAL A 595 14.72 2.61 -19.94
CA VAL A 595 15.66 1.90 -20.83
C VAL A 595 16.80 1.27 -20.03
N THR A 596 17.37 2.01 -19.07
CA THR A 596 18.46 1.52 -18.22
C THR A 596 18.04 0.30 -17.39
N LEU A 597 16.85 0.31 -16.81
CA LEU A 597 16.32 -0.79 -15.99
C LEU A 597 15.96 -2.02 -16.82
N GLU A 598 15.41 -1.83 -18.03
CA GLU A 598 15.12 -2.92 -18.96
C GLU A 598 16.42 -3.62 -19.40
N VAL A 599 17.45 -2.86 -19.78
CA VAL A 599 18.78 -3.41 -20.14
C VAL A 599 19.42 -4.16 -18.97
N SER A 600 19.26 -3.66 -17.74
CA SER A 600 19.78 -4.32 -16.53
C SER A 600 19.17 -5.72 -16.35
N SER A 601 17.84 -5.83 -16.45
CA SER A 601 17.14 -7.12 -16.37
C SER A 601 17.58 -8.10 -17.48
N SER A 602 17.76 -7.62 -18.72
CA SER A 602 18.18 -8.46 -19.84
C SER A 602 19.65 -8.89 -19.75
N SER A 603 20.54 -8.02 -19.26
CA SER A 603 21.97 -8.32 -19.09
C SER A 603 22.20 -9.47 -18.11
N LEU A 604 21.35 -9.55 -17.08
CA LEU A 604 21.38 -10.63 -16.11
C LEU A 604 20.97 -11.99 -16.72
N GLN A 605 19.99 -12.01 -17.62
CA GLN A 605 19.61 -13.23 -18.37
C GLN A 605 20.76 -13.73 -19.26
N LEU A 606 21.48 -12.82 -19.91
CA LEU A 606 22.65 -13.16 -20.73
C LEU A 606 23.79 -13.71 -19.87
N ALA A 607 24.08 -13.09 -18.72
CA ALA A 607 25.12 -13.56 -17.80
C ALA A 607 24.87 -15.01 -17.32
N HIS A 608 23.61 -15.39 -17.08
CA HIS A 608 23.25 -16.76 -16.74
C HIS A 608 23.49 -17.77 -17.85
N ALA A 609 23.19 -17.40 -19.09
CA ALA A 609 23.43 -18.26 -20.24
C ALA A 609 24.93 -18.59 -20.44
N TYR A 610 25.82 -17.65 -20.08
CA TYR A 610 27.26 -17.86 -20.12
C TYR A 610 27.77 -18.74 -18.96
N SER A 611 27.20 -18.60 -17.76
CA SER A 611 27.61 -19.41 -16.60
C SER A 611 27.12 -20.86 -16.66
N SER A 612 26.00 -21.14 -17.34
CA SER A 612 25.37 -22.48 -17.34
C SER A 612 25.78 -23.38 -18.52
N GLY A 613 26.77 -23.00 -19.34
CA GLY A 613 27.31 -23.84 -20.43
C GLY A 613 26.36 -24.13 -21.62
N PHE A 614 25.12 -23.63 -21.62
CA PHE A 614 24.13 -23.89 -22.68
C PHE A 614 24.14 -22.78 -23.76
N HIS A 615 25.04 -22.90 -24.74
CA HIS A 615 25.24 -21.88 -25.79
C HIS A 615 24.14 -21.79 -26.87
N LEU A 616 23.26 -22.80 -27.02
CA LEU A 616 22.35 -22.91 -28.18
C LEU A 616 20.90 -22.46 -27.90
N ARG A 617 20.33 -22.75 -26.72
CA ARG A 617 18.94 -22.36 -26.40
C ARG A 617 18.79 -20.86 -26.08
N SER A 618 19.81 -20.23 -25.53
CA SER A 618 19.81 -18.80 -25.17
C SER A 618 19.84 -17.87 -26.38
N ARG A 619 20.61 -18.22 -27.43
CA ARG A 619 20.61 -17.48 -28.71
C ARG A 619 19.26 -17.56 -29.43
N LEU A 620 18.58 -18.70 -29.35
CA LEU A 620 17.25 -18.86 -29.94
C LEU A 620 16.20 -18.10 -29.12
N ALA A 621 16.22 -18.17 -27.78
CA ALA A 621 15.31 -17.38 -26.94
C ALA A 621 15.49 -15.86 -27.14
N SER A 622 16.73 -15.38 -27.26
CA SER A 622 17.00 -13.97 -27.58
C SER A 622 16.52 -13.60 -28.99
N ALA A 623 16.66 -14.51 -29.97
CA ALA A 623 16.23 -14.28 -31.36
C ALA A 623 14.72 -14.45 -31.60
N PHE A 624 13.98 -15.08 -30.68
CA PHE A 624 12.51 -15.17 -30.74
C PHE A 624 11.81 -14.09 -29.89
N SER A 625 12.53 -13.45 -28.95
CA SER A 625 12.04 -12.26 -28.24
C SER A 625 12.07 -10.97 -29.09
N THR A 626 12.77 -10.98 -30.23
CA THR A 626 12.91 -9.82 -31.13
C THR A 626 11.68 -9.53 -32.01
N SER A 627 10.58 -10.27 -31.85
CA SER A 627 9.47 -10.19 -32.80
C SER A 627 8.35 -9.19 -32.47
N PHE A 628 8.34 -8.50 -31.33
CA PHE A 628 7.42 -7.37 -31.13
C PHE A 628 8.04 -6.29 -30.23
N THR A 629 8.20 -5.09 -30.78
CA THR A 629 8.70 -3.82 -30.17
C THR A 629 10.23 -3.63 -30.06
N HIS A 630 10.68 -2.41 -30.37
CA HIS A 630 12.07 -1.95 -30.30
C HIS A 630 12.68 -2.25 -28.93
N SER A 631 13.44 -3.34 -28.79
CA SER A 631 14.23 -3.58 -27.57
C SER A 631 15.25 -2.44 -27.43
N PRO A 632 15.20 -1.64 -26.36
CA PRO A 632 16.15 -0.57 -26.18
C PRO A 632 17.53 -1.18 -25.90
N SER A 633 18.54 -0.61 -26.55
CA SER A 633 19.90 -1.15 -26.54
C SER A 633 20.78 -0.31 -25.64
N PHE A 634 21.74 -0.95 -24.93
CA PHE A 634 22.90 -0.28 -24.32
C PHE A 634 23.55 0.77 -25.27
N SER A 635 23.46 0.52 -26.58
CA SER A 635 23.89 1.44 -27.64
C SER A 635 23.20 2.80 -27.61
N GLU A 636 21.93 2.89 -27.21
CA GLU A 636 21.14 4.14 -27.23
C GLU A 636 21.60 5.12 -26.14
N ILE A 637 21.72 4.65 -24.90
CA ILE A 637 22.24 5.44 -23.77
C ILE A 637 23.68 5.86 -24.04
N THR A 638 24.50 4.94 -24.56
CA THR A 638 25.89 5.23 -24.95
C THR A 638 25.96 6.25 -26.09
N LYS A 639 25.07 6.17 -27.09
CA LYS A 639 24.99 7.15 -28.18
C LYS A 639 24.62 8.53 -27.67
N LYS A 640 23.67 8.64 -26.74
CA LYS A 640 23.31 9.91 -26.09
C LYS A 640 24.53 10.50 -25.38
N TRP A 641 25.18 9.74 -24.50
CA TRP A 641 26.38 10.21 -23.82
C TRP A 641 27.50 10.62 -24.79
N LYS A 642 27.81 9.81 -25.82
CA LYS A 642 28.82 10.13 -26.84
C LYS A 642 28.57 11.47 -27.54
N MET A 643 27.30 11.77 -27.81
CA MET A 643 26.87 12.99 -28.46
C MET A 643 26.70 14.17 -27.49
N GLY A 644 27.10 14.05 -26.22
CA GLY A 644 26.97 15.11 -25.22
C GLY A 644 25.54 15.38 -24.74
N LYS A 645 24.62 14.47 -25.06
CA LYS A 645 23.17 14.53 -24.78
C LYS A 645 22.84 14.19 -23.32
N MET A 646 23.81 13.63 -22.61
CA MET A 646 23.71 13.10 -21.27
C MET A 646 24.98 13.45 -20.50
N SER A 647 24.83 13.81 -19.23
CA SER A 647 25.93 14.11 -18.35
C SER A 647 26.77 12.87 -18.07
N ASN A 648 28.01 13.12 -17.71
CA ASN A 648 28.94 12.09 -17.27
C ASN A 648 28.46 11.38 -16.00
N PHE A 649 27.87 12.14 -15.07
CA PHE A 649 27.32 11.62 -13.82
C PHE A 649 26.18 10.63 -14.09
N TYR A 650 25.16 11.06 -14.83
CA TYR A 650 24.00 10.22 -15.11
C TYR A 650 24.40 8.97 -15.89
N TYR A 651 25.31 9.10 -16.86
CA TYR A 651 25.81 7.95 -17.63
C TYR A 651 26.53 6.91 -16.77
N LEU A 652 27.38 7.34 -15.83
CA LEU A 652 28.04 6.44 -14.88
C LEU A 652 27.01 5.75 -13.97
N LEU A 653 25.98 6.45 -13.55
CA LEU A 653 24.92 5.88 -12.75
C LEU A 653 24.07 4.87 -13.54
N SER A 654 23.80 5.16 -14.82
CA SER A 654 23.17 4.21 -15.75
C SER A 654 24.01 2.94 -15.92
N ILE A 655 25.32 3.07 -16.13
CA ILE A 655 26.25 1.92 -16.22
C ILE A 655 26.22 1.09 -14.95
N ASN A 656 26.32 1.72 -13.77
CA ASN A 656 26.24 1.02 -12.48
C ASN A 656 24.93 0.24 -12.36
N THR A 657 23.81 0.86 -12.70
CA THR A 657 22.47 0.25 -12.64
C THR A 657 22.36 -0.94 -13.61
N MET A 658 22.86 -0.80 -14.84
CA MET A 658 22.93 -1.90 -15.82
C MET A 658 23.81 -3.05 -15.32
N ALA A 659 24.88 -2.74 -14.58
CA ALA A 659 25.79 -3.73 -13.99
C ALA A 659 25.23 -4.40 -12.72
N GLY A 660 23.97 -4.12 -12.34
CA GLY A 660 23.27 -4.71 -11.21
C GLY A 660 23.45 -3.98 -9.87
N ARG A 661 24.10 -2.81 -9.86
CA ARG A 661 24.34 -2.03 -8.64
C ARG A 661 23.07 -1.30 -8.18
N THR A 662 22.91 -1.15 -6.87
CA THR A 662 21.74 -0.51 -6.24
C THR A 662 22.13 0.24 -4.97
N PHE A 663 21.36 1.28 -4.64
CA PHE A 663 21.50 2.02 -3.38
C PHE A 663 20.96 1.26 -2.15
N ASN A 664 20.16 0.21 -2.37
CA ASN A 664 19.49 -0.56 -1.31
C ASN A 664 20.37 -1.66 -0.70
N ASP A 665 21.47 -2.05 -1.36
CA ASP A 665 22.44 -3.04 -0.88
C ASP A 665 23.85 -2.41 -0.85
N LEU A 666 24.42 -2.24 0.35
CA LEU A 666 25.74 -1.60 0.50
C LEU A 666 26.89 -2.47 -0.05
N THR A 667 26.69 -3.78 -0.21
CA THR A 667 27.70 -4.69 -0.77
C THR A 667 27.82 -4.53 -2.29
N GLN A 668 26.76 -4.04 -2.95
CA GLN A 668 26.68 -3.75 -4.39
C GLN A 668 26.35 -2.29 -4.68
N TYR A 669 26.87 -1.37 -3.85
CA TYR A 669 26.65 0.06 -4.01
C TYR A 669 27.24 0.62 -5.33
N PRO A 670 26.67 1.68 -5.93
CA PRO A 670 27.22 2.30 -7.13
C PRO A 670 28.64 2.84 -6.92
N ILE A 671 29.47 2.73 -7.96
CA ILE A 671 30.90 3.05 -7.93
C ILE A 671 31.19 4.23 -8.84
N PHE A 672 31.93 5.20 -8.33
CA PHE A 672 32.43 6.35 -9.06
C PHE A 672 33.95 6.44 -8.93
N PRO A 673 34.66 7.01 -9.92
CA PRO A 673 36.11 7.06 -9.89
C PRO A 673 36.61 8.19 -9.01
N TRP A 674 37.80 8.03 -8.43
CA TRP A 674 38.62 9.19 -8.11
C TRP A 674 38.95 9.97 -9.39
N VAL A 675 38.79 11.29 -9.35
CA VAL A 675 39.06 12.13 -10.53
C VAL A 675 40.24 13.06 -10.36
N LEU A 676 40.31 13.76 -9.22
CA LEU A 676 41.43 14.64 -8.92
C LEU A 676 42.56 13.83 -8.28
N ALA A 677 43.79 14.22 -8.57
CA ALA A 677 45.01 13.76 -7.92
C ALA A 677 45.63 14.84 -7.02
N ASP A 678 45.25 16.11 -7.21
CA ASP A 678 45.74 17.24 -6.42
C ASP A 678 44.75 17.62 -5.30
N TYR A 679 45.18 17.34 -4.06
CA TYR A 679 44.47 17.71 -2.83
C TYR A 679 45.30 18.59 -1.90
N GLU A 680 46.45 19.10 -2.38
CA GLU A 680 47.42 19.85 -1.57
C GLU A 680 47.52 21.32 -1.98
N SER A 681 47.28 21.63 -3.27
CA SER A 681 47.38 22.99 -3.80
C SER A 681 46.35 23.95 -3.21
N GLU A 682 46.72 25.23 -3.10
CA GLU A 682 45.85 26.33 -2.65
C GLU A 682 44.76 26.68 -3.68
N GLU A 683 45.02 26.45 -4.97
CA GLU A 683 44.07 26.64 -6.07
C GLU A 683 44.12 25.45 -7.02
N LEU A 684 42.94 25.03 -7.50
CA LEU A 684 42.79 23.86 -8.36
C LEU A 684 42.81 24.28 -9.84
N ASP A 685 43.91 23.98 -10.53
CA ASP A 685 44.02 24.22 -11.97
C ASP A 685 43.52 23.02 -12.78
N LEU A 686 42.31 23.15 -13.33
CA LEU A 686 41.69 22.13 -14.18
C LEU A 686 42.29 22.06 -15.60
N SER A 687 43.19 22.97 -15.98
CA SER A 687 43.90 22.91 -17.26
C SER A 687 45.17 22.06 -17.19
N ASN A 688 45.72 21.87 -15.99
CA ASN A 688 46.89 21.04 -15.76
C ASN A 688 46.50 19.53 -15.76
N PRO A 689 47.07 18.71 -16.67
CA PRO A 689 46.81 17.27 -16.68
C PRO A 689 47.21 16.56 -15.37
N GLY A 690 48.25 17.06 -14.67
CA GLY A 690 48.71 16.51 -13.39
C GLY A 690 47.73 16.67 -12.23
N THR A 691 46.73 17.54 -12.39
CA THR A 691 45.62 17.68 -11.44
C THR A 691 44.69 16.47 -11.44
N PHE A 692 44.68 15.69 -12.52
CA PHE A 692 43.79 14.55 -12.70
C PHE A 692 44.50 13.23 -12.44
N ARG A 693 43.73 12.24 -11.96
CA ARG A 693 44.15 10.84 -11.89
C ARG A 693 44.50 10.32 -13.29
N ASP A 694 45.45 9.39 -13.37
CA ASP A 694 45.64 8.60 -14.59
C ASP A 694 44.53 7.54 -14.74
N PHE A 695 43.54 7.84 -15.58
CA PHE A 695 42.40 6.96 -15.84
C PHE A 695 42.73 5.77 -16.74
N SER A 696 43.94 5.68 -17.30
CA SER A 696 44.40 4.48 -17.99
C SER A 696 44.93 3.41 -17.04
N LYS A 697 44.81 3.62 -15.72
CA LYS A 697 45.30 2.71 -14.67
C LYS A 697 44.27 2.54 -13.54
N PRO A 698 44.22 1.36 -12.90
CA PRO A 698 43.46 1.15 -11.67
C PRO A 698 44.12 1.87 -10.47
N MET A 699 43.42 1.91 -9.32
CA MET A 699 43.91 2.62 -8.11
C MET A 699 45.28 2.11 -7.66
N GLY A 700 45.47 0.79 -7.69
CA GLY A 700 46.72 0.18 -7.24
C GLY A 700 47.92 0.47 -8.12
N ALA A 701 47.71 0.93 -9.35
CA ALA A 701 48.76 1.16 -10.34
C ALA A 701 49.07 2.65 -10.58
N GLN A 702 48.53 3.57 -9.76
CA GLN A 702 48.75 5.01 -9.94
C GLN A 702 50.22 5.41 -9.77
N THR A 703 50.99 4.68 -8.95
CA THR A 703 52.43 4.90 -8.77
C THR A 703 53.23 3.69 -9.23
N ALA A 704 54.37 3.94 -9.90
CA ALA A 704 55.17 2.87 -10.49
C ALA A 704 55.71 1.88 -9.44
N LYS A 705 56.10 2.37 -8.26
CA LYS A 705 56.56 1.53 -7.14
C LYS A 705 55.48 0.52 -6.73
N ARG A 706 54.28 1.03 -6.44
CA ARG A 706 53.15 0.21 -5.98
C ARG A 706 52.64 -0.75 -7.07
N ALA A 707 52.66 -0.32 -8.33
CA ALA A 707 52.36 -1.19 -9.46
C ALA A 707 53.35 -2.38 -9.56
N GLY A 708 54.62 -2.15 -9.23
CA GLY A 708 55.65 -3.21 -9.13
C GLY A 708 55.30 -4.23 -8.04
N GLU A 709 54.97 -3.76 -6.84
CA GLU A 709 54.61 -4.61 -5.69
C GLU A 709 53.41 -5.53 -6.00
N TYR A 710 52.38 -5.03 -6.70
CA TYR A 710 51.24 -5.86 -7.10
C TYR A 710 51.57 -6.87 -8.20
N ARG A 711 52.47 -6.52 -9.13
CA ARG A 711 52.93 -7.44 -10.16
C ARG A 711 53.72 -8.60 -9.54
N GLU A 712 54.65 -8.28 -8.64
CA GLU A 712 55.42 -9.29 -7.90
C GLU A 712 54.50 -10.21 -7.10
N ARG A 713 53.46 -9.67 -6.44
CA ARG A 713 52.46 -10.47 -5.74
C ARG A 713 51.71 -11.43 -6.67
N PHE A 714 51.25 -10.94 -7.82
CA PHE A 714 50.54 -11.76 -8.79
C PHE A 714 51.43 -12.88 -9.32
N GLU A 715 52.68 -12.57 -9.68
CA GLU A 715 53.67 -13.53 -10.16
C GLU A 715 54.02 -14.58 -9.09
N ALA A 716 54.16 -14.16 -7.83
CA ALA A 716 54.41 -15.08 -6.71
C ALA A 716 53.23 -16.04 -6.51
N LEU A 717 51.99 -15.56 -6.54
CA LEU A 717 50.80 -16.42 -6.46
C LEU A 717 50.69 -17.34 -7.68
N ALA A 718 50.95 -16.81 -8.88
CA ALA A 718 50.91 -17.60 -10.10
C ALA A 718 51.95 -18.73 -10.09
N SER A 719 53.11 -18.50 -9.47
CA SER A 719 54.15 -19.53 -9.33
C SER A 719 53.77 -20.70 -8.41
N MET A 720 52.78 -20.53 -7.53
CA MET A 720 52.28 -21.60 -6.66
C MET A 720 51.46 -22.64 -7.42
N ASN A 721 50.92 -22.31 -8.61
CA ASN A 721 50.06 -23.20 -9.42
C ASN A 721 48.95 -23.89 -8.61
N ASP A 722 48.30 -23.12 -7.73
CA ASP A 722 47.13 -23.58 -6.98
C ASP A 722 45.86 -23.33 -7.79
N ASP A 723 45.22 -24.40 -8.27
CA ASP A 723 43.99 -24.34 -9.06
C ASP A 723 42.79 -23.84 -8.23
N ASP A 724 42.80 -24.04 -6.92
CA ASP A 724 41.72 -23.60 -6.01
C ASP A 724 41.89 -22.13 -5.58
N ALA A 725 43.09 -21.57 -5.73
CA ALA A 725 43.43 -20.18 -5.36
C ALA A 725 44.13 -19.44 -6.51
N PRO A 726 43.39 -19.05 -7.58
CA PRO A 726 43.98 -18.39 -8.74
C PRO A 726 44.64 -17.06 -8.37
N PRO A 727 45.70 -16.66 -9.11
CA PRO A 727 46.49 -15.47 -8.79
C PRO A 727 45.68 -14.18 -8.95
N PHE A 728 45.95 -13.22 -8.07
CA PHE A 728 45.28 -11.91 -8.06
C PHE A 728 46.24 -10.80 -7.66
N HIS A 729 45.94 -9.57 -8.11
CA HIS A 729 46.69 -8.38 -7.71
C HIS A 729 46.18 -7.85 -6.37
N TYR A 730 44.85 -7.80 -6.21
CA TYR A 730 44.20 -7.16 -5.07
C TYR A 730 43.40 -8.17 -4.22
N GLY A 731 43.80 -8.32 -2.94
CA GLY A 731 43.03 -9.07 -1.95
C GLY A 731 41.87 -8.27 -1.33
N THR A 732 41.81 -6.97 -1.63
CA THR A 732 40.77 -6.03 -1.20
C THR A 732 40.09 -5.45 -2.44
N HIS A 733 38.78 -5.23 -2.38
CA HIS A 733 38.03 -4.68 -3.50
C HIS A 733 37.95 -3.14 -3.44
N TYR A 734 37.75 -2.49 -4.60
CA TYR A 734 37.60 -1.03 -4.68
C TYR A 734 36.24 -0.53 -4.13
N SER A 735 35.30 -1.43 -3.87
CA SER A 735 33.96 -1.13 -3.37
C SER A 735 33.50 -2.24 -2.43
N SER A 736 33.19 -1.88 -1.19
CA SER A 736 32.60 -2.77 -0.19
C SER A 736 31.67 -1.98 0.72
N ALA A 737 30.81 -2.68 1.48
CA ALA A 737 29.94 -2.01 2.43
C ALA A 737 30.72 -1.20 3.48
N MET A 738 31.89 -1.68 3.90
CA MET A 738 32.78 -0.96 4.80
C MET A 738 33.30 0.35 4.19
N ILE A 739 33.67 0.36 2.90
CA ILE A 739 34.10 1.59 2.21
C ILE A 739 32.96 2.61 2.15
N VAL A 740 31.76 2.18 1.76
CA VAL A 740 30.58 3.06 1.63
C VAL A 740 30.20 3.67 2.97
N THR A 741 30.05 2.82 3.99
CA THR A 741 29.71 3.28 5.35
C THR A 741 30.81 4.13 5.98
N SER A 742 32.09 3.85 5.68
CA SER A 742 33.20 4.69 6.12
C SER A 742 33.15 6.09 5.52
N TYR A 743 32.80 6.25 4.24
CA TYR A 743 32.64 7.58 3.64
C TYR A 743 31.43 8.30 4.22
N LEU A 744 30.30 7.60 4.34
CA LEU A 744 29.00 8.17 4.71
C LEU A 744 28.72 8.15 6.23
N ILE A 745 29.72 7.84 7.05
CA ILE A 745 29.59 7.64 8.52
C ILE A 745 28.96 8.84 9.27
N ARG A 746 28.92 10.04 8.68
CA ARG A 746 28.30 11.24 9.25
C ARG A 746 26.80 11.36 8.98
N LEU A 747 26.23 10.45 8.21
CA LEU A 747 24.82 10.42 7.85
C LEU A 747 24.14 9.18 8.46
N LYS A 748 22.95 9.36 9.03
CA LYS A 748 22.02 8.25 9.25
C LYS A 748 21.39 7.86 7.90
N PRO A 749 21.21 6.56 7.59
CA PRO A 749 21.49 5.37 8.40
C PRO A 749 22.95 4.86 8.42
N PHE A 750 23.82 5.38 7.57
CA PHE A 750 25.12 4.76 7.28
C PHE A 750 26.03 4.65 8.52
N VAL A 751 25.88 5.55 9.48
CA VAL A 751 26.55 5.45 10.79
C VAL A 751 26.15 4.17 11.55
N GLN A 752 24.87 3.78 11.52
CA GLN A 752 24.42 2.54 12.15
C GLN A 752 24.96 1.33 11.40
N SER A 753 24.94 1.35 10.07
CA SER A 753 25.54 0.30 9.24
C SER A 753 27.05 0.17 9.50
N TYR A 754 27.77 1.27 9.70
CA TYR A 754 29.18 1.26 10.08
C TYR A 754 29.39 0.59 11.44
N LEU A 755 28.61 0.98 12.44
CA LEU A 755 28.70 0.40 13.79
C LEU A 755 28.38 -1.09 13.77
N LEU A 756 27.42 -1.55 12.97
CA LEU A 756 27.11 -2.97 12.81
C LEU A 756 28.31 -3.77 12.30
N LEU A 757 29.00 -3.27 11.27
CA LEU A 757 30.20 -3.92 10.75
C LEU A 757 31.38 -3.89 11.75
N GLN A 758 31.46 -2.87 12.60
CA GLN A 758 32.56 -2.66 13.54
C GLN A 758 32.30 -3.26 14.95
N GLY A 759 31.16 -3.95 15.16
CA GLY A 759 30.82 -4.58 16.44
C GLY A 759 30.27 -3.61 17.51
N GLY A 760 29.60 -2.55 17.09
CA GLY A 760 28.82 -1.64 17.94
C GLY A 760 29.56 -0.42 18.49
N LYS A 761 30.83 -0.21 18.12
CA LYS A 761 31.63 0.95 18.54
C LYS A 761 32.33 1.60 17.35
N PHE A 762 32.58 2.90 17.46
CA PHE A 762 33.43 3.59 16.49
C PHE A 762 34.86 3.05 16.55
N ASP A 763 35.51 3.03 15.39
CA ASP A 763 36.92 2.69 15.29
C ASP A 763 37.82 3.81 15.85
N HIS A 764 39.11 3.56 15.95
CA HIS A 764 40.10 4.57 16.30
C HIS A 764 39.99 5.79 15.36
N ALA A 765 39.98 6.99 15.92
CA ALA A 765 39.70 8.23 15.17
C ALA A 765 40.60 8.43 13.94
N ASP A 766 41.87 8.03 14.02
CA ASP A 766 42.84 8.10 12.90
C ASP A 766 42.51 7.14 11.73
N ARG A 767 41.76 6.06 11.97
CA ARG A 767 41.29 5.12 10.94
C ARG A 767 39.95 5.55 10.32
N LEU A 768 39.21 6.44 10.97
CA LEU A 768 37.97 6.99 10.44
C LEU A 768 38.25 7.93 9.27
N PHE A 769 37.28 8.04 8.36
CA PHE A 769 37.35 9.01 7.27
C PHE A 769 37.32 10.45 7.82
N ASN A 770 38.49 11.07 7.87
CA ASN A 770 38.69 12.40 8.46
C ASN A 770 39.29 13.42 7.48
N SER A 771 39.81 13.01 6.32
CA SER A 771 40.44 13.90 5.34
C SER A 771 40.35 13.32 3.93
N VAL A 772 39.92 14.14 2.97
CA VAL A 772 39.82 13.72 1.55
C VAL A 772 41.22 13.47 0.96
N GLY A 773 42.18 14.35 1.26
CA GLY A 773 43.55 14.22 0.77
C GLY A 773 44.26 12.97 1.30
N LYS A 774 44.11 12.68 2.60
CA LYS A 774 44.67 11.44 3.18
C LYS A 774 44.04 10.18 2.58
N ALA A 775 42.73 10.19 2.35
CA ALA A 775 42.04 9.07 1.71
C ALA A 775 42.57 8.81 0.29
N TRP A 776 42.79 9.86 -0.51
CA TRP A 776 43.42 9.74 -1.82
C TRP A 776 44.83 9.17 -1.74
N LEU A 777 45.68 9.68 -0.84
CA LEU A 777 47.06 9.22 -0.69
C LEU A 777 47.13 7.75 -0.25
N SER A 778 46.28 7.35 0.71
CA SER A 778 46.13 5.95 1.12
C SER A 778 45.75 5.06 -0.07
N ALA A 779 44.71 5.46 -0.80
CA ALA A 779 44.15 4.67 -1.89
C ALA A 779 45.05 4.61 -3.15
N SER A 780 45.83 5.65 -3.43
CA SER A 780 46.66 5.77 -4.66
C SER A 780 48.13 5.42 -4.46
N ARG A 781 48.70 5.59 -3.26
CA ARG A 781 50.16 5.51 -3.03
C ARG A 781 50.57 4.76 -1.78
N ASP A 782 50.02 5.10 -0.61
CA ASP A 782 50.67 4.81 0.67
C ASP A 782 50.33 3.41 1.24
N ASN A 783 49.16 2.84 0.92
CA ASN A 783 48.71 1.57 1.53
C ASN A 783 48.37 0.50 0.47
N THR A 784 49.11 -0.60 0.42
CA THR A 784 48.90 -1.74 -0.49
C THR A 784 47.63 -2.57 -0.24
N THR A 785 46.90 -2.29 0.84
CA THR A 785 45.60 -2.91 1.14
C THR A 785 44.42 -1.97 0.89
N ASP A 786 44.67 -0.77 0.34
CA ASP A 786 43.64 0.23 0.08
C ASP A 786 43.61 0.61 -1.40
N VAL A 787 42.62 0.10 -2.13
CA VAL A 787 42.39 0.42 -3.54
C VAL A 787 40.98 0.98 -3.75
N ARG A 788 40.42 1.63 -2.71
CA ARG A 788 39.04 2.12 -2.74
C ARG A 788 38.81 3.15 -3.85
N GLU A 789 37.69 3.02 -4.54
CA GLU A 789 37.14 4.06 -5.41
C GLU A 789 36.11 4.91 -4.63
N LEU A 790 35.45 5.87 -5.29
CA LEU A 790 34.49 6.79 -4.68
C LEU A 790 33.04 6.30 -4.79
N THR A 791 32.15 6.92 -4.02
CA THR A 791 30.70 6.78 -4.14
C THR A 791 30.10 8.00 -4.87
N PRO A 792 28.87 7.91 -5.43
CA PRO A 792 28.21 9.01 -6.13
C PRO A 792 28.05 10.29 -5.28
N GLU A 793 27.93 10.17 -3.97
CA GLU A 793 27.68 11.28 -3.04
C GLU A 793 28.79 12.33 -3.06
N PHE A 794 30.04 11.95 -3.37
CA PHE A 794 31.16 12.88 -3.54
C PHE A 794 30.89 13.97 -4.58
N PHE A 795 29.97 13.74 -5.52
CA PHE A 795 29.74 14.64 -6.66
C PHE A 795 28.54 15.56 -6.46
N TYR A 796 27.62 15.26 -5.53
CA TYR A 796 26.38 16.02 -5.38
C TYR A 796 25.93 16.27 -3.93
N LEU A 797 26.33 15.43 -2.97
CA LEU A 797 25.87 15.50 -1.58
C LEU A 797 27.01 16.01 -0.69
N PRO A 798 27.11 17.30 -0.36
CA PRO A 798 28.19 17.77 0.49
C PRO A 798 27.99 17.44 1.98
N ASP A 799 26.77 17.08 2.39
CA ASP A 799 26.40 16.89 3.78
C ASP A 799 27.10 15.69 4.45
N PHE A 800 27.59 14.69 3.69
CA PHE A 800 28.36 13.57 4.29
C PHE A 800 29.72 14.00 4.84
N LEU A 801 30.21 15.18 4.48
CA LEU A 801 31.48 15.74 4.96
C LEU A 801 31.34 16.49 6.30
N VAL A 802 30.10 16.78 6.73
CA VAL A 802 29.80 17.62 7.90
C VAL A 802 29.08 16.78 8.95
N ASN A 803 29.54 16.83 10.20
CA ASN A 803 28.94 16.10 11.31
C ASN A 803 27.73 16.87 11.91
N LYS A 804 26.65 16.99 11.13
CA LYS A 804 25.43 17.70 11.53
C LYS A 804 24.75 17.10 12.77
N ASN A 805 24.84 15.78 12.91
CA ASN A 805 24.24 15.04 14.03
C ASN A 805 25.13 15.01 15.29
N HIS A 806 26.31 15.65 15.25
CA HIS A 806 27.22 15.76 16.39
C HIS A 806 27.62 14.41 17.00
N PHE A 807 27.89 13.41 16.15
CA PHE A 807 28.42 12.11 16.56
C PHE A 807 29.79 12.22 17.23
N GLU A 808 30.10 11.30 18.14
CA GLU A 808 31.36 11.28 18.88
C GLU A 808 32.41 10.37 18.21
N PHE A 809 33.21 10.92 17.30
CA PHE A 809 34.26 10.18 16.59
C PHE A 809 35.62 10.11 17.33
N GLY A 810 35.69 10.57 18.58
CA GLY A 810 36.92 10.60 19.36
C GLY A 810 37.95 11.66 18.94
N LYS A 811 39.19 11.49 19.39
CA LYS A 811 40.33 12.39 19.12
C LYS A 811 41.42 11.65 18.34
N LEU A 812 42.03 12.35 17.39
CA LEU A 812 43.20 11.91 16.65
C LEU A 812 44.42 11.85 17.59
N GLN A 813 45.49 11.16 17.18
CA GLN A 813 46.74 11.05 17.97
C GLN A 813 47.37 12.41 18.32
N ASN A 814 47.16 13.42 17.48
CA ASN A 814 47.62 14.80 17.72
C ASN A 814 46.72 15.59 18.70
N GLY A 815 45.69 14.96 19.26
CA GLY A 815 44.75 15.54 20.22
C GLY A 815 43.58 16.31 19.61
N THR A 816 43.52 16.50 18.29
CA THR A 816 42.39 17.20 17.65
C THR A 816 41.15 16.31 17.57
N SER A 817 39.96 16.89 17.74
CA SER A 817 38.70 16.13 17.65
C SER A 817 38.43 15.73 16.20
N SER A 818 38.09 14.47 15.96
CA SER A 818 37.54 14.03 14.68
C SER A 818 36.09 14.52 14.62
N ASN A 819 35.79 15.46 13.72
CA ASN A 819 34.45 16.03 13.56
C ASN A 819 34.10 16.13 12.07
N ASP A 820 34.16 17.32 11.47
CA ASP A 820 34.01 17.49 10.02
C ASP A 820 35.23 16.92 9.28
N VAL A 821 35.02 16.54 8.02
CA VAL A 821 36.11 16.05 7.16
C VAL A 821 36.99 17.22 6.75
N GLU A 822 38.30 17.06 6.89
CA GLU A 822 39.30 18.00 6.38
C GLU A 822 39.24 18.03 4.85
N LEU A 823 38.96 19.21 4.32
CA LEU A 823 38.85 19.45 2.89
C LEU A 823 40.20 19.92 2.32
N PRO A 824 40.44 19.71 1.02
CA PRO A 824 41.62 20.23 0.33
C PRO A 824 41.69 21.76 0.43
N LYS A 825 42.89 22.32 0.41
CA LYS A 825 43.09 23.77 0.60
C LYS A 825 42.36 24.61 -0.44
N TRP A 826 42.37 24.16 -1.70
CA TRP A 826 41.62 24.77 -2.79
C TRP A 826 40.09 24.78 -2.60
N ALA A 827 39.55 23.94 -1.72
CA ALA A 827 38.14 23.99 -1.36
C ALA A 827 37.81 25.17 -0.42
N LYS A 828 38.81 25.79 0.23
CA LYS A 828 38.68 26.98 1.10
C LYS A 828 37.55 26.83 2.15
N GLY A 829 37.43 25.65 2.76
CA GLY A 829 36.40 25.30 3.74
C GLY A 829 34.99 25.14 3.15
N ARG A 830 34.85 25.08 1.83
CA ARG A 830 33.56 24.98 1.14
C ARG A 830 33.22 23.54 0.85
N ARG A 831 31.95 23.24 1.05
CA ARG A 831 31.28 22.03 0.57
C ARG A 831 31.66 21.77 -0.89
N LEU A 832 32.41 20.69 -1.10
CA LEU A 832 32.88 20.24 -2.41
C LEU A 832 31.66 19.93 -3.29
N ARG A 833 31.24 20.90 -4.13
CA ARG A 833 30.53 20.56 -5.36
C ARG A 833 31.62 20.24 -6.36
N VAL A 834 31.84 18.97 -6.62
CA VAL A 834 32.93 18.56 -7.51
C VAL A 834 32.63 19.08 -8.92
N LEU A 835 33.60 19.84 -9.43
CA LEU A 835 33.60 20.46 -10.74
C LEU A 835 33.39 19.39 -11.81
N THR A 836 32.56 19.69 -12.81
CA THR A 836 32.39 18.80 -13.95
C THR A 836 33.68 18.45 -14.67
N PHE A 837 33.79 17.18 -15.03
CA PHE A 837 34.97 16.61 -15.64
C PHE A 837 34.94 16.59 -17.16
N PRO A 838 36.10 16.70 -17.80
CA PRO A 838 36.27 16.38 -19.22
C PRO A 838 35.90 14.91 -19.51
N PRO A 839 35.25 14.61 -20.64
CA PRO A 839 34.82 13.25 -20.95
C PRO A 839 35.93 12.22 -21.16
N ILE A 840 37.15 12.67 -21.47
CA ILE A 840 38.27 11.78 -21.78
C ILE A 840 38.62 10.87 -20.59
N TYR A 841 38.36 11.37 -19.38
CA TYR A 841 38.68 10.75 -18.12
C TYR A 841 37.72 9.60 -17.73
N ILE A 842 36.45 9.69 -18.13
CA ILE A 842 35.44 8.67 -17.76
C ILE A 842 35.57 7.38 -18.55
N ILE A 843 36.13 7.46 -19.76
CA ILE A 843 36.35 6.31 -20.64
C ILE A 843 37.25 5.26 -19.96
N GLY A 844 38.31 5.72 -19.29
CA GLY A 844 39.27 4.82 -18.65
C GLY A 844 38.66 4.00 -17.51
N LEU A 845 37.80 4.60 -16.67
CA LEU A 845 37.06 3.85 -15.65
C LEU A 845 36.15 2.79 -16.28
N ILE A 846 35.44 3.16 -17.35
CA ILE A 846 34.51 2.27 -18.03
C ILE A 846 35.25 1.07 -18.64
N TRP A 847 36.51 1.24 -19.04
CA TRP A 847 37.35 0.14 -19.50
C TRP A 847 37.66 -0.85 -18.37
N PHE A 848 38.07 -0.39 -17.19
CA PHE A 848 38.32 -1.26 -16.03
C PHE A 848 37.08 -1.94 -15.47
N LEU A 849 35.94 -1.26 -15.49
CA LEU A 849 34.68 -1.81 -15.00
C LEU A 849 34.04 -2.82 -15.96
N ALA A 850 34.53 -2.95 -17.19
CA ALA A 850 33.95 -3.84 -18.18
C ALA A 850 34.99 -4.58 -19.03
N TYR A 851 35.64 -3.92 -20.00
CA TYR A 851 36.53 -4.61 -20.95
C TYR A 851 37.73 -5.30 -20.27
N GLU A 852 38.42 -4.57 -19.40
CA GLU A 852 39.63 -5.00 -18.67
C GLU A 852 39.29 -5.58 -17.28
N GLN A 853 38.06 -6.07 -17.10
CA GLN A 853 37.59 -6.60 -15.82
C GLN A 853 38.11 -8.02 -15.54
N ASN A 854 38.25 -8.85 -16.58
CA ASN A 854 38.73 -10.23 -16.48
C ASN A 854 39.51 -10.69 -17.73
N GLY A 855 40.19 -11.84 -17.63
CA GLY A 855 41.01 -12.41 -18.70
C GLY A 855 42.39 -11.75 -18.82
N GLU A 856 43.07 -11.98 -19.95
CA GLU A 856 44.45 -11.50 -20.17
C GLU A 856 44.57 -9.97 -20.13
N GLU A 857 43.56 -9.26 -20.61
CA GLU A 857 43.55 -7.78 -20.59
C GLU A 857 43.54 -7.24 -19.15
N ALA A 858 42.84 -7.90 -18.23
CA ALA A 858 42.87 -7.53 -16.81
C ALA A 858 44.25 -7.77 -16.19
N ILE A 859 44.99 -8.81 -16.61
CA ILE A 859 46.35 -9.07 -16.14
C ILE A 859 47.30 -7.97 -16.64
N LYS A 860 47.24 -7.64 -17.94
CA LYS A 860 48.06 -6.58 -18.55
C LYS A 860 47.84 -5.23 -17.86
N ALA A 861 46.61 -4.94 -17.47
CA ALA A 861 46.23 -3.69 -16.83
C ALA A 861 46.38 -3.67 -15.30
N LEU A 862 46.90 -4.75 -14.68
CA LEU A 862 47.00 -4.94 -13.23
C LEU A 862 45.64 -4.79 -12.52
N ASN A 863 44.58 -5.39 -13.06
CA ASN A 863 43.19 -5.20 -12.63
C ASN A 863 42.48 -6.50 -12.19
N VAL A 864 43.25 -7.46 -11.65
CA VAL A 864 42.69 -8.76 -11.18
C VAL A 864 42.46 -8.72 -9.67
N PHE A 865 41.20 -8.88 -9.26
CA PHE A 865 40.79 -8.97 -7.87
C PHE A 865 40.75 -10.43 -7.39
N HIS A 866 40.53 -10.63 -6.11
CA HIS A 866 40.30 -11.96 -5.55
C HIS A 866 39.14 -12.67 -6.28
N HIS A 867 39.34 -13.94 -6.68
CA HIS A 867 38.38 -14.67 -7.51
C HIS A 867 36.94 -14.71 -6.95
N LEU A 868 36.79 -14.78 -5.63
CA LEU A 868 35.50 -14.76 -4.94
C LEU A 868 34.67 -13.48 -5.12
N SER A 869 35.28 -12.38 -5.56
CA SER A 869 34.54 -11.15 -5.85
C SER A 869 33.80 -11.23 -7.19
N TYR A 870 34.17 -12.15 -8.09
CA TYR A 870 33.60 -12.25 -9.42
C TYR A 870 32.35 -13.12 -9.45
N ASN A 871 31.36 -12.68 -10.23
CA ASN A 871 30.14 -13.43 -10.45
C ASN A 871 30.42 -14.80 -11.11
N GLY A 872 29.85 -15.86 -10.54
CA GLY A 872 29.98 -17.24 -11.05
C GLY A 872 31.22 -17.99 -10.53
N ALA A 873 32.07 -17.37 -9.72
CA ALA A 873 33.24 -18.03 -9.13
C ALA A 873 32.87 -19.07 -8.06
N ILE A 874 31.83 -18.80 -7.26
CA ILE A 874 31.26 -19.74 -6.31
C ILE A 874 29.75 -19.85 -6.54
N ASN A 875 29.24 -21.07 -6.54
CA ASN A 875 27.83 -21.34 -6.38
C ASN A 875 27.55 -21.68 -4.90
N LEU A 876 26.97 -20.72 -4.17
CA LEU A 876 26.63 -20.88 -2.76
C LEU A 876 25.71 -22.08 -2.49
N ASP A 877 24.82 -22.40 -3.44
CA ASP A 877 23.88 -23.51 -3.31
C ASP A 877 24.56 -24.88 -3.45
N ASN A 878 25.80 -24.94 -3.96
CA ASN A 878 26.58 -26.18 -4.07
C ASN A 878 27.41 -26.49 -2.81
N ILE A 879 27.61 -25.52 -1.90
CA ILE A 879 28.39 -25.71 -0.68
C ILE A 879 27.54 -26.44 0.36
N GLN A 880 27.98 -27.63 0.79
CA GLN A 880 27.27 -28.46 1.77
C GLN A 880 27.64 -28.11 3.22
N ASP A 881 28.88 -27.69 3.47
CA ASP A 881 29.32 -27.31 4.81
C ASP A 881 28.84 -25.89 5.18
N ASP A 882 28.09 -25.80 6.27
CA ASP A 882 27.58 -24.53 6.78
C ASP A 882 28.69 -23.60 7.29
N THR A 883 29.83 -24.14 7.74
CA THR A 883 30.95 -23.31 8.20
C THR A 883 31.67 -22.64 7.03
N GLU A 884 31.96 -23.40 5.98
CA GLU A 884 32.46 -22.89 4.70
C GLU A 884 31.48 -21.88 4.08
N LYS A 885 30.19 -22.22 4.03
CA LYS A 885 29.14 -21.33 3.49
C LYS A 885 29.08 -20.00 4.25
N ARG A 886 29.12 -20.03 5.59
CA ARG A 886 29.17 -18.81 6.42
C ARG A 886 30.44 -18.00 6.15
N ALA A 887 31.58 -18.65 5.99
CA ALA A 887 32.84 -17.97 5.66
C ALA A 887 32.76 -17.27 4.30
N VAL A 888 32.23 -17.94 3.27
CA VAL A 888 32.07 -17.35 1.92
C VAL A 888 31.07 -16.19 1.93
N ILE A 889 29.91 -16.34 2.60
CA ILE A 889 28.94 -15.23 2.75
C ILE A 889 29.57 -14.05 3.48
N GLY A 890 30.31 -14.32 4.56
CA GLY A 890 31.08 -13.30 5.29
C GLY A 890 32.11 -12.62 4.41
N MET A 891 32.76 -13.35 3.50
CA MET A 891 33.68 -12.78 2.52
C MET A 891 32.96 -11.88 1.51
N ILE A 892 31.86 -12.36 0.91
CA ILE A 892 31.06 -11.61 -0.07
C ILE A 892 30.54 -10.29 0.52
N ASN A 893 30.07 -10.32 1.78
CA ASN A 893 29.53 -9.15 2.46
C ASN A 893 30.60 -8.11 2.82
N ASN A 894 31.78 -8.56 3.28
CA ASN A 894 32.79 -7.66 3.82
C ASN A 894 33.85 -7.22 2.80
N PHE A 895 34.18 -8.06 1.83
CA PHE A 895 35.31 -7.82 0.92
C PHE A 895 34.89 -7.27 -0.44
N GLY A 896 33.59 -7.15 -0.72
CA GLY A 896 33.05 -6.49 -1.91
C GLY A 896 32.85 -7.41 -3.12
N GLN A 897 31.96 -7.00 -4.03
CA GLN A 897 31.58 -7.76 -5.21
C GLN A 897 31.97 -7.00 -6.47
N THR A 898 32.47 -7.67 -7.51
CA THR A 898 32.77 -7.09 -8.82
C THR A 898 31.47 -6.90 -9.62
N PRO A 899 31.22 -5.75 -10.29
CA PRO A 899 30.01 -5.54 -11.09
C PRO A 899 29.89 -6.53 -12.26
N LEU A 900 28.68 -6.71 -12.81
CA LEU A 900 28.50 -7.53 -14.01
C LEU A 900 29.21 -6.90 -15.23
N LYS A 901 29.92 -7.73 -16.01
CA LYS A 901 30.58 -7.32 -17.26
C LYS A 901 29.52 -6.95 -18.31
N LEU A 902 29.47 -5.68 -18.71
CA LEU A 902 28.46 -5.19 -19.67
C LEU A 902 28.84 -5.38 -21.14
N PHE A 903 30.14 -5.38 -21.48
CA PHE A 903 30.60 -5.49 -22.86
C PHE A 903 32.03 -6.06 -22.95
N ASN A 904 32.37 -6.63 -24.12
CA ASN A 904 33.63 -7.31 -24.39
C ASN A 904 34.56 -6.55 -25.36
N LYS A 905 34.23 -5.30 -25.71
CA LYS A 905 35.03 -4.46 -26.61
C LYS A 905 35.40 -3.15 -25.90
N PRO A 906 36.50 -2.48 -26.29
CA PRO A 906 36.83 -1.16 -25.75
C PRO A 906 35.66 -0.19 -25.87
N HIS A 907 35.39 0.53 -24.80
CA HIS A 907 34.29 1.47 -24.75
C HIS A 907 34.56 2.69 -25.65
N PRO A 908 33.58 3.14 -26.47
CA PRO A 908 33.79 4.28 -27.35
C PRO A 908 34.07 5.57 -26.59
N ALA A 909 34.91 6.43 -27.17
CA ALA A 909 35.15 7.77 -26.65
C ALA A 909 33.96 8.71 -26.91
N ARG A 910 33.77 9.68 -26.00
CA ARG A 910 32.79 10.75 -26.17
C ARG A 910 33.28 11.73 -27.24
N ILE A 911 32.39 12.12 -28.14
CA ILE A 911 32.70 12.96 -29.31
C ILE A 911 32.67 14.44 -28.93
N ILE A 912 31.69 14.85 -28.10
CA ILE A 912 31.52 16.24 -27.67
C ILE A 912 32.14 16.43 -26.29
N LEU A 913 33.26 17.14 -26.24
CA LEU A 913 34.10 17.24 -25.04
C LEU A 913 33.77 18.45 -24.16
N ASN A 914 33.17 19.51 -24.71
CA ASN A 914 32.85 20.70 -23.96
C ASN A 914 31.51 20.55 -23.19
N PRO A 915 31.41 21.04 -21.95
CA PRO A 915 30.12 21.19 -21.28
C PRO A 915 29.31 22.29 -21.97
N ALA A 916 27.98 22.22 -21.86
CA ALA A 916 27.13 23.30 -22.32
C ALA A 916 27.43 24.54 -21.47
N TYR A 917 27.99 25.57 -22.10
CA TYR A 917 28.18 26.88 -21.50
C TYR A 917 27.29 27.89 -22.21
N LEU A 918 26.83 28.88 -21.45
CA LEU A 918 26.04 29.96 -22.01
C LEU A 918 26.95 30.80 -22.92
N GLN A 919 26.71 30.74 -24.23
CA GLN A 919 27.32 31.66 -25.17
C GLN A 919 26.48 32.94 -25.16
N LEU A 920 26.84 33.88 -24.28
CA LEU A 920 26.06 35.10 -24.00
C LEU A 920 25.96 36.04 -25.21
N SER A 921 24.74 36.49 -25.49
CA SER A 921 24.43 37.75 -26.18
C SER A 921 22.95 38.09 -25.94
N LEU A 922 22.59 38.74 -24.82
CA LEU A 922 21.27 39.39 -24.70
C LEU A 922 21.12 40.57 -25.68
N SER A 923 22.18 40.93 -26.41
CA SER A 923 22.08 41.80 -27.58
C SER A 923 21.10 41.26 -28.65
N GLU A 924 20.76 39.98 -28.62
CA GLU A 924 19.70 39.38 -29.45
C GLU A 924 18.29 39.78 -28.99
N ILE A 925 18.03 39.95 -27.68
CA ILE A 925 16.72 40.43 -27.16
C ILE A 925 16.44 41.85 -27.65
N ALA A 926 17.46 42.70 -27.75
CA ALA A 926 17.32 44.04 -28.33
C ALA A 926 17.06 44.02 -29.86
N ARG A 927 17.41 42.92 -30.55
CA ARG A 927 17.29 42.77 -32.01
C ARG A 927 16.04 42.00 -32.45
N GLN A 928 15.55 41.06 -31.64
CA GLN A 928 14.43 40.17 -31.96
C GLN A 928 13.21 40.47 -31.08
N LYS A 929 12.08 40.77 -31.73
CA LYS A 929 10.80 40.93 -31.03
C LYS A 929 10.31 39.57 -30.50
N PRO A 930 9.79 39.51 -29.26
CA PRO A 930 9.27 38.27 -28.69
C PRO A 930 8.05 37.80 -29.46
N LEU A 931 7.86 36.48 -29.52
CA LEU A 931 6.63 35.90 -30.01
C LEU A 931 5.55 36.01 -28.93
N CYS A 932 4.51 36.82 -29.17
CA CYS A 932 3.31 36.81 -28.34
C CYS A 932 2.54 35.52 -28.60
N SER A 933 2.62 34.55 -27.68
CA SER A 933 2.04 33.22 -27.84
C SER A 933 0.58 33.14 -27.40
N PHE A 934 0.19 33.99 -26.45
CA PHE A 934 -1.15 34.01 -25.84
C PHE A 934 -1.53 35.42 -25.32
N GLU A 935 -2.81 35.76 -25.40
CA GLU A 935 -3.42 36.94 -24.80
C GLU A 935 -4.73 36.56 -24.09
N SER A 936 -4.84 36.91 -22.82
CA SER A 936 -6.00 36.66 -21.99
C SER A 936 -7.14 37.63 -22.31
N LYS A 937 -8.33 37.09 -22.55
CA LYS A 937 -9.56 37.90 -22.74
C LYS A 937 -9.94 38.73 -21.52
N LEU A 938 -9.45 38.35 -20.34
CA LEU A 938 -9.74 39.05 -19.08
C LEU A 938 -8.82 40.26 -18.87
N HIS A 939 -7.71 40.36 -19.61
CA HIS A 939 -6.68 41.40 -19.44
C HIS A 939 -6.18 41.57 -17.99
N LEU A 940 -6.23 40.49 -17.21
CA LEU A 940 -5.71 40.43 -15.83
C LEU A 940 -4.22 40.05 -15.82
N PRO A 941 -3.46 40.45 -14.78
CA PRO A 941 -2.07 40.02 -14.61
C PRO A 941 -1.90 38.50 -14.68
N ILE A 942 -0.86 38.04 -15.37
CA ILE A 942 -0.51 36.62 -15.41
C ILE A 942 0.30 36.27 -14.16
N GLU A 943 -0.16 35.31 -13.37
CA GLU A 943 0.56 34.84 -12.17
C GLU A 943 1.20 33.47 -12.38
N LYS A 944 0.59 32.62 -13.21
CA LYS A 944 1.09 31.28 -13.52
C LYS A 944 1.22 31.08 -15.03
N LEU A 945 2.30 30.43 -15.45
CA LEU A 945 2.56 30.06 -16.84
C LEU A 945 2.46 28.54 -16.99
N GLU A 946 1.70 28.07 -17.97
CA GLU A 946 1.44 26.64 -18.17
C GLU A 946 1.45 26.28 -19.66
N LEU A 947 1.89 25.06 -19.99
CA LEU A 947 1.76 24.54 -21.35
C LEU A 947 0.40 23.85 -21.53
N SER A 948 -0.39 24.29 -22.50
CA SER A 948 -1.67 23.65 -22.82
C SER A 948 -1.48 22.30 -23.47
N ALA A 949 -2.03 21.24 -22.88
CA ALA A 949 -2.05 19.90 -23.47
C ALA A 949 -2.75 19.86 -24.85
N LYS A 950 -3.80 20.66 -25.04
CA LYS A 950 -4.60 20.67 -26.28
C LYS A 950 -3.93 21.44 -27.41
N SER A 951 -3.47 22.67 -27.13
CA SER A 951 -2.93 23.58 -28.15
C SER A 951 -1.41 23.55 -28.25
N ARG A 952 -0.71 22.91 -27.30
CA ARG A 952 0.75 22.89 -27.18
C ARG A 952 1.37 24.29 -27.20
N LYS A 953 0.63 25.28 -26.73
CA LYS A 953 1.06 26.68 -26.57
C LYS A 953 1.12 27.04 -25.10
N TRP A 954 2.05 27.92 -24.76
CA TRP A 954 2.11 28.54 -23.44
C TRP A 954 0.87 29.41 -23.22
N ILE A 955 0.24 29.24 -22.07
CA ILE A 955 -0.95 29.97 -21.64
C ILE A 955 -0.62 30.64 -20.31
N GLY A 956 -1.02 31.91 -20.20
CA GLY A 956 -0.96 32.66 -18.96
C GLY A 956 -2.26 32.50 -18.18
N ARG A 957 -2.15 32.19 -16.89
CA ARG A 957 -3.27 32.08 -15.97
C ARG A 957 -3.22 33.19 -14.92
N PRO A 958 -4.38 33.80 -14.58
CA PRO A 958 -4.48 34.70 -13.44
C PRO A 958 -4.41 33.92 -12.12
N SER A 959 -4.37 34.64 -11.00
CA SER A 959 -4.38 34.09 -9.64
C SER A 959 -5.41 32.96 -9.45
N CYS A 960 -5.04 31.92 -8.71
CA CYS A 960 -5.94 30.81 -8.36
C CYS A 960 -6.60 30.13 -9.58
N THR A 961 -5.88 30.04 -10.70
CA THR A 961 -6.30 29.30 -11.90
C THR A 961 -5.17 28.39 -12.35
N SER A 962 -5.48 27.11 -12.56
CA SER A 962 -4.51 26.09 -13.00
C SER A 962 -5.14 25.18 -14.04
N SER A 963 -4.36 24.70 -14.99
CA SER A 963 -4.84 23.85 -16.08
C SER A 963 -3.78 22.82 -16.50
N GLU A 964 -3.54 21.82 -15.67
CA GLU A 964 -2.63 20.71 -15.98
C GLU A 964 -3.39 19.39 -16.15
N ASP A 965 -2.87 18.51 -17.02
CA ASP A 965 -3.33 17.11 -17.16
C ASP A 965 -4.84 16.90 -17.29
N GLN A 966 -5.48 17.71 -18.14
CA GLN A 966 -6.94 17.68 -18.43
C GLN A 966 -7.83 18.19 -17.28
N ILE A 967 -7.26 18.71 -16.20
CA ILE A 967 -7.97 19.32 -15.07
C ILE A 967 -7.78 20.83 -15.15
N LEU A 968 -8.89 21.57 -15.30
CA LEU A 968 -8.93 23.03 -15.24
C LEU A 968 -9.56 23.47 -13.91
N ILE A 969 -8.78 24.03 -13.01
CA ILE A 969 -9.23 24.57 -11.72
C ILE A 969 -9.28 26.09 -11.82
N ARG A 970 -10.38 26.70 -11.40
CA ARG A 970 -10.52 28.16 -11.35
C ARG A 970 -11.48 28.59 -10.26
N LYS A 971 -11.32 29.82 -9.79
CA LYS A 971 -12.33 30.46 -8.95
C LYS A 971 -13.60 30.82 -9.75
N PRO A 972 -14.77 30.84 -9.10
CA PRO A 972 -15.95 31.51 -9.63
C PRO A 972 -15.65 32.97 -9.96
N THR A 973 -16.27 33.49 -11.03
CA THR A 973 -16.03 34.87 -11.48
C THR A 973 -16.40 35.87 -10.37
N PRO A 974 -15.53 36.85 -10.05
CA PRO A 974 -15.83 37.90 -9.07
C PRO A 974 -17.16 38.59 -9.39
N GLY A 975 -18.11 38.58 -8.45
CA GLY A 975 -19.44 39.20 -8.61
C GLY A 975 -20.63 38.24 -8.62
N GLN A 976 -20.42 36.93 -8.79
CA GLN A 976 -21.46 35.92 -8.58
C GLN A 976 -21.63 35.63 -7.09
N LYS A 977 -22.35 36.49 -6.36
CA LYS A 977 -22.60 36.40 -4.89
C LYS A 977 -23.20 35.06 -4.38
N LYS A 978 -23.60 34.17 -5.29
CA LYS A 978 -24.21 32.87 -4.96
C LYS A 978 -23.21 31.82 -4.46
N PHE A 979 -21.91 32.03 -4.67
CA PHE A 979 -20.86 31.05 -4.38
C PHE A 979 -19.88 31.61 -3.35
N GLY A 980 -19.59 30.86 -2.27
CA GLY A 980 -18.67 31.29 -1.21
C GLY A 980 -17.23 31.44 -1.70
N ASN A 981 -16.47 32.36 -1.10
CA ASN A 981 -15.08 32.70 -1.49
C ASN A 981 -14.08 31.52 -1.40
N GLY A 982 -14.45 30.47 -0.66
CA GLY A 982 -13.70 29.21 -0.56
C GLY A 982 -14.11 28.12 -1.57
N SER A 983 -14.84 28.47 -2.63
CA SER A 983 -15.32 27.52 -3.65
C SER A 983 -14.44 27.51 -4.89
N LEU A 984 -14.34 26.36 -5.57
CA LEU A 984 -13.62 26.20 -6.83
C LEU A 984 -14.50 25.54 -7.91
N ILE A 985 -14.28 25.91 -9.15
CA ILE A 985 -14.81 25.24 -10.32
C ILE A 985 -13.69 24.37 -10.89
N ILE A 986 -13.93 23.07 -11.00
CA ILE A 986 -13.00 22.12 -11.61
C ILE A 986 -13.66 21.58 -12.87
N ASN A 987 -13.02 21.80 -14.02
CA ASN A 987 -13.57 21.62 -15.36
C ASN A 987 -14.91 22.34 -15.54
N THR A 988 -16.01 21.65 -15.28
CA THR A 988 -17.39 22.14 -15.39
C THR A 988 -18.16 22.03 -14.08
N THR A 989 -17.64 21.35 -13.07
CA THR A 989 -18.34 21.11 -11.80
C THR A 989 -17.89 22.13 -10.75
N LEU A 990 -18.86 22.62 -9.97
CA LEU A 990 -18.62 23.53 -8.86
C LEU A 990 -18.51 22.73 -7.56
N PHE A 991 -17.41 22.93 -6.84
CA PHE A 991 -17.20 22.43 -5.49
C PHE A 991 -17.28 23.62 -4.52
N MET A 992 -18.32 23.62 -3.69
CA MET A 992 -18.59 24.71 -2.75
C MET A 992 -17.85 24.49 -1.42
N ASN A 993 -17.34 25.59 -0.84
CA ASN A 993 -16.77 25.62 0.50
C ASN A 993 -15.70 24.54 0.76
N LEU A 994 -14.76 24.38 -0.19
CA LEU A 994 -13.57 23.56 0.04
C LEU A 994 -12.75 24.15 1.20
N HIS A 995 -12.72 25.48 1.29
CA HIS A 995 -12.22 26.22 2.45
C HIS A 995 -13.35 26.99 3.13
N PRO A 996 -13.26 27.21 4.45
CA PRO A 996 -14.17 28.11 5.17
C PRO A 996 -13.98 29.56 4.73
N THR A 997 -12.79 29.92 4.29
CA THR A 997 -12.40 31.29 3.94
C THR A 997 -11.91 31.41 2.49
N ASN A 998 -11.34 32.57 2.11
CA ASN A 998 -10.94 32.81 0.72
C ASN A 998 -9.66 32.04 0.36
N ILE A 999 -9.68 31.33 -0.77
CA ILE A 999 -8.49 30.62 -1.30
C ILE A 999 -7.53 31.64 -1.89
N THR A 1000 -6.32 31.81 -1.39
CA THR A 1000 -5.37 32.83 -1.86
C THR A 1000 -4.32 32.27 -2.81
N ALA A 1001 -4.01 30.97 -2.73
CA ALA A 1001 -3.02 30.30 -3.57
C ALA A 1001 -3.54 28.96 -4.09
N LEU A 1002 -3.08 28.54 -5.27
CA LEU A 1002 -3.41 27.27 -5.90
C LEU A 1002 -2.17 26.70 -6.59
N LEU A 1003 -1.84 25.45 -6.28
CA LEU A 1003 -0.77 24.70 -6.94
C LEU A 1003 -1.32 23.33 -7.35
N GLN A 1004 -1.11 22.92 -8.60
CA GLN A 1004 -1.46 21.58 -9.06
C GLN A 1004 -0.20 20.70 -9.02
N ILE A 1005 -0.35 19.45 -8.56
CA ILE A 1005 0.73 18.48 -8.39
C ILE A 1005 0.35 17.24 -9.19
N GLY A 1006 0.77 17.22 -10.45
CA GLY A 1006 0.47 16.14 -11.39
C GLY A 1006 -1.03 15.97 -11.67
N ASN A 1007 -1.41 14.76 -12.03
CA ASN A 1007 -2.67 14.48 -12.73
C ASN A 1007 -3.87 14.30 -11.81
N LYS A 1008 -3.66 14.20 -10.49
CA LYS A 1008 -4.71 13.86 -9.53
C LYS A 1008 -4.66 14.68 -8.24
N LEU A 1009 -3.61 15.45 -7.97
CA LEU A 1009 -3.48 16.17 -6.71
C LEU A 1009 -3.39 17.68 -6.96
N PHE A 1010 -3.99 18.46 -6.07
CA PHE A 1010 -3.79 19.91 -6.05
C PHE A 1010 -3.86 20.43 -4.62
N MET A 1011 -3.17 21.54 -4.39
CA MET A 1011 -3.07 22.23 -3.12
C MET A 1011 -3.70 23.60 -3.21
N THR A 1012 -4.33 24.02 -2.12
CA THR A 1012 -5.00 25.32 -2.01
C THR A 1012 -4.63 25.96 -0.69
N GLY A 1013 -4.03 27.14 -0.76
CA GLY A 1013 -3.75 27.97 0.42
C GLY A 1013 -4.90 28.96 0.65
N SER A 1014 -5.19 29.26 1.90
CA SER A 1014 -6.24 30.18 2.32
C SER A 1014 -5.70 31.41 3.06
N ASP A 1015 -6.59 32.39 3.26
CA ASP A 1015 -6.31 33.61 4.02
C ASP A 1015 -6.03 33.37 5.52
N ASP A 1016 -6.42 32.22 6.06
CA ASP A 1016 -6.21 31.80 7.45
C ASP A 1016 -4.86 31.07 7.66
N GLY A 1017 -4.02 30.99 6.63
CA GLY A 1017 -2.70 30.35 6.70
C GLY A 1017 -2.72 28.83 6.57
N ILE A 1018 -3.87 28.22 6.27
CA ILE A 1018 -3.99 26.77 6.08
C ILE A 1018 -3.79 26.40 4.61
N ILE A 1019 -3.16 25.24 4.37
CA ILE A 1019 -3.04 24.66 3.03
C ILE A 1019 -3.74 23.30 3.02
N HIS A 1020 -4.76 23.14 2.17
CA HIS A 1020 -5.45 21.87 1.96
C HIS A 1020 -4.94 21.19 0.70
N VAL A 1021 -4.74 19.87 0.79
CA VAL A 1021 -4.36 18.98 -0.31
C VAL A 1021 -5.58 18.14 -0.68
N TRP A 1022 -5.87 18.11 -1.98
CA TRP A 1022 -7.07 17.49 -2.53
C TRP A 1022 -6.69 16.48 -3.60
N LYS A 1023 -7.37 15.34 -3.61
CA LYS A 1023 -7.29 14.33 -4.66
C LYS A 1023 -8.50 14.44 -5.59
N CYS A 1024 -8.23 14.52 -6.87
CA CYS A 1024 -9.19 14.64 -7.95
C CYS A 1024 -9.22 13.33 -8.74
N SER A 1025 -10.38 12.68 -8.81
CA SER A 1025 -10.60 11.52 -9.69
C SER A 1025 -11.48 11.93 -10.87
N LEU A 1026 -11.04 11.60 -12.09
CA LEU A 1026 -11.73 11.96 -13.34
C LEU A 1026 -12.75 10.90 -13.79
N GLN A 1027 -12.57 9.63 -13.38
CA GLN A 1027 -13.40 8.50 -13.82
C GLN A 1027 -13.91 7.70 -12.60
N PRO A 1028 -15.17 7.23 -12.59
CA PRO A 1028 -16.21 7.40 -13.62
C PRO A 1028 -16.88 8.79 -13.64
N HIS A 1029 -16.77 9.57 -12.56
CA HIS A 1029 -17.23 10.96 -12.47
C HIS A 1029 -16.18 11.83 -11.79
N LEU A 1030 -16.17 13.14 -12.11
CA LEU A 1030 -15.28 14.11 -11.49
C LEU A 1030 -15.61 14.27 -10.00
N THR A 1031 -14.75 13.75 -9.14
CA THR A 1031 -14.87 13.82 -7.69
C THR A 1031 -13.62 14.42 -7.07
N VAL A 1032 -13.80 15.18 -6.00
CA VAL A 1032 -12.71 15.75 -5.20
C VAL A 1032 -12.83 15.20 -3.79
N SER A 1033 -11.79 14.52 -3.32
CA SER A 1033 -11.68 14.08 -1.93
C SER A 1033 -10.57 14.85 -1.23
N PHE A 1034 -10.79 15.15 0.05
CA PHE A 1034 -9.76 15.67 0.93
C PHE A 1034 -8.67 14.60 1.13
N HIS A 1035 -7.40 15.00 0.99
CA HIS A 1035 -6.26 14.10 1.18
C HIS A 1035 -5.52 14.41 2.50
N SER A 1036 -5.05 15.64 2.66
CA SER A 1036 -4.26 16.05 3.81
C SER A 1036 -4.31 17.56 4.00
N VAL A 1037 -3.88 18.02 5.18
CA VAL A 1037 -3.86 19.44 5.54
C VAL A 1037 -2.48 19.79 6.10
N LEU A 1038 -1.89 20.87 5.59
CA LEU A 1038 -0.64 21.42 6.06
C LEU A 1038 -0.96 22.69 6.85
N ARG A 1039 -0.56 22.68 8.13
CA ARG A 1039 -0.77 23.79 9.06
C ARG A 1039 0.59 24.31 9.49
N GLY A 1040 0.76 25.63 9.51
CA GLY A 1040 1.98 26.21 10.06
C GLY A 1040 2.15 27.72 9.86
N HIS A 1041 1.52 28.29 8.83
CA HIS A 1041 1.47 29.75 8.71
C HIS A 1041 0.41 30.33 9.64
N LEU A 1042 0.67 31.55 10.11
CA LEU A 1042 -0.25 32.31 10.95
C LEU A 1042 -1.03 33.37 10.14
N SER A 1043 -0.62 33.58 8.90
CA SER A 1043 -1.11 34.64 8.01
C SER A 1043 -1.42 34.09 6.63
N ALA A 1044 -2.15 34.88 5.84
CA ALA A 1044 -2.65 34.48 4.52
C ALA A 1044 -1.53 33.95 3.61
N ILE A 1045 -1.76 32.78 3.00
CA ILE A 1045 -0.78 32.18 2.07
C ILE A 1045 -0.72 33.03 0.79
N THR A 1046 0.47 33.48 0.40
CA THR A 1046 0.65 34.30 -0.82
C THR A 1046 1.13 33.48 -2.01
N SER A 1047 1.97 32.47 -1.79
CA SER A 1047 2.47 31.59 -2.87
C SER A 1047 2.83 30.21 -2.35
N ILE A 1048 2.68 29.21 -3.23
CA ILE A 1048 3.09 27.82 -3.01
C ILE A 1048 3.88 27.38 -4.25
N LEU A 1049 5.12 26.93 -4.04
CA LEU A 1049 6.02 26.44 -5.07
C LEU A 1049 6.33 24.96 -4.84
N TYR A 1050 6.65 24.25 -5.92
CA TYR A 1050 6.98 22.83 -5.87
C TYR A 1050 8.16 22.52 -6.78
N SER A 1051 9.16 21.84 -6.21
CA SER A 1051 10.21 21.19 -6.97
C SER A 1051 9.83 19.75 -7.30
N LYS A 1052 9.58 19.47 -8.57
CA LYS A 1052 9.22 18.12 -9.05
C LYS A 1052 10.38 17.12 -8.89
N THR A 1053 11.62 17.59 -9.06
CA THR A 1053 12.83 16.76 -8.96
C THR A 1053 13.06 16.28 -7.54
N PHE A 1054 12.91 17.16 -6.55
CA PHE A 1054 13.25 16.84 -5.15
C PHE A 1054 12.01 16.60 -4.28
N LYS A 1055 10.81 16.65 -4.86
CA LYS A 1055 9.50 16.50 -4.21
C LYS A 1055 9.25 17.44 -3.02
N VAL A 1056 9.92 18.59 -3.01
CA VAL A 1056 9.86 19.60 -1.94
C VAL A 1056 8.91 20.74 -2.32
N GLY A 1057 8.07 21.13 -1.37
CA GLY A 1057 7.20 22.30 -1.44
C GLY A 1057 7.76 23.47 -0.64
N LEU A 1058 7.54 24.69 -1.10
CA LEU A 1058 7.77 25.92 -0.35
C LEU A 1058 6.48 26.73 -0.31
N SER A 1059 6.10 27.22 0.85
CA SER A 1059 5.03 28.21 0.97
C SER A 1059 5.51 29.46 1.67
N VAL A 1060 4.92 30.58 1.30
CA VAL A 1060 5.16 31.89 1.91
C VAL A 1060 3.84 32.54 2.27
N ASP A 1061 3.78 33.15 3.45
CA ASP A 1061 2.63 33.92 3.91
C ASP A 1061 2.79 35.43 3.63
N ALA A 1062 1.76 36.21 3.98
CA ALA A 1062 1.73 37.66 3.80
C ALA A 1062 2.76 38.41 4.65
N ASP A 1063 3.22 37.81 5.76
CA ASP A 1063 4.18 38.38 6.69
C ASP A 1063 5.60 37.86 6.42
N GLY A 1064 5.83 37.23 5.25
CA GLY A 1064 7.15 36.79 4.83
C GLY A 1064 7.66 35.51 5.52
N GLY A 1065 6.83 34.83 6.32
CA GLY A 1065 7.17 33.53 6.89
C GLY A 1065 7.26 32.48 5.79
N ILE A 1066 8.34 31.69 5.79
CA ILE A 1066 8.63 30.68 4.76
C ILE A 1066 8.70 29.31 5.41
N ILE A 1067 7.91 28.35 4.91
CA ILE A 1067 7.93 26.97 5.37
C ILE A 1067 8.24 26.03 4.20
N GLN A 1068 9.09 25.05 4.49
CA GLN A 1068 9.43 23.97 3.59
C GLN A 1068 8.65 22.70 3.97
N TRP A 1069 8.09 22.05 2.96
CA TRP A 1069 7.22 20.88 3.08
C TRP A 1069 7.77 19.72 2.27
N ASP A 1070 7.55 18.52 2.78
CA ASP A 1070 7.67 17.28 2.03
C ASP A 1070 6.32 17.02 1.35
N LEU A 1071 6.30 17.04 0.02
CA LEU A 1071 5.08 16.82 -0.76
C LEU A 1071 4.89 15.37 -1.22
N THR A 1072 5.82 14.47 -0.87
CA THR A 1072 5.59 13.02 -0.96
C THR A 1072 4.77 12.55 0.24
N ARG A 1073 5.19 12.95 1.45
CA ARG A 1073 4.54 12.56 2.71
C ARG A 1073 3.52 13.58 3.23
N PHE A 1074 3.42 14.74 2.59
CA PHE A 1074 2.61 15.89 3.02
C PHE A 1074 2.86 16.29 4.48
N LYS A 1075 4.13 16.46 4.82
CA LYS A 1075 4.60 16.78 6.19
C LYS A 1075 5.42 18.06 6.22
N PHE A 1076 5.41 18.71 7.39
CA PHE A 1076 6.33 19.80 7.70
C PHE A 1076 7.77 19.28 7.72
N LEU A 1077 8.67 19.94 6.98
CA LEU A 1077 10.11 19.67 7.07
C LEU A 1077 10.79 20.65 8.03
N ARG A 1078 10.70 21.94 7.71
CA ARG A 1078 11.36 23.01 8.47
C ARG A 1078 10.77 24.38 8.17
N ARG A 1079 10.90 25.31 9.12
CA ARG A 1079 10.63 26.74 8.94
C ARG A 1079 11.93 27.43 8.56
N ILE A 1080 11.92 28.15 7.44
CA ILE A 1080 13.10 28.84 6.89
C ILE A 1080 13.17 30.29 7.40
N ALA A 1081 12.02 30.96 7.46
CA ALA A 1081 11.90 32.32 7.95
C ALA A 1081 10.64 32.45 8.83
N ASP A 1082 10.74 33.26 9.87
CA ASP A 1082 9.62 33.56 10.77
C ASP A 1082 8.68 34.59 10.15
N SER A 1083 7.40 34.51 10.53
CA SER A 1083 6.38 35.45 10.09
C SER A 1083 6.55 36.73 10.92
N GLU A 1084 7.24 37.72 10.35
CA GLU A 1084 7.42 39.04 10.97
C GLU A 1084 6.60 40.05 10.18
N PRO A 1085 5.69 40.80 10.81
CA PRO A 1085 4.86 41.78 10.10
C PRO A 1085 5.76 42.88 9.51
N LEU A 1086 6.13 42.73 8.24
CA LEU A 1086 6.96 43.68 7.51
C LEU A 1086 6.05 44.75 6.88
N ASP A 1087 6.35 46.02 7.15
CA ASP A 1087 5.64 47.14 6.52
C ASP A 1087 5.82 47.13 4.99
N LYS A 1088 4.78 46.66 4.27
CA LYS A 1088 4.59 46.76 2.81
C LYS A 1088 5.65 46.08 1.93
N SER A 1089 6.47 45.16 2.45
CA SER A 1089 7.42 44.40 1.62
C SER A 1089 6.75 43.16 1.02
N LYS A 1090 7.00 42.90 -0.27
CA LYS A 1090 6.56 41.64 -0.91
C LYS A 1090 7.72 40.66 -0.91
N THR A 1091 7.51 39.48 -0.33
CA THR A 1091 8.48 38.37 -0.40
C THR A 1091 8.22 37.55 -1.67
N LEU A 1092 9.21 37.47 -2.54
CA LEU A 1092 9.19 36.61 -3.72
C LEU A 1092 10.01 35.35 -3.46
N LEU A 1093 9.53 34.21 -3.94
CA LEU A 1093 10.23 32.92 -3.86
C LEU A 1093 10.49 32.35 -5.25
N ALA A 1094 11.59 31.62 -5.40
CA ALA A 1094 11.85 30.73 -6.52
C ALA A 1094 12.66 29.52 -6.07
N ILE A 1095 12.45 28.37 -6.71
CA ILE A 1095 13.18 27.12 -6.45
C ILE A 1095 13.72 26.54 -7.76
N SER A 1096 14.92 25.97 -7.70
CA SER A 1096 15.59 25.30 -8.83
C SER A 1096 15.26 23.81 -8.87
N ASN A 1097 14.77 23.33 -10.02
CA ASN A 1097 14.60 21.89 -10.26
C ASN A 1097 15.90 21.15 -10.60
N ASP A 1098 17.00 21.86 -10.88
CA ASP A 1098 18.29 21.26 -11.20
C ASP A 1098 19.10 20.96 -9.92
N THR A 1099 19.03 21.85 -8.94
CA THR A 1099 19.92 21.85 -7.76
C THR A 1099 19.19 21.81 -6.43
N GLY A 1100 17.87 22.05 -6.41
CA GLY A 1100 17.08 22.16 -5.19
C GLY A 1100 17.34 23.44 -4.39
N ASN A 1101 18.30 24.27 -4.83
CA ASN A 1101 18.55 25.58 -4.25
C ASN A 1101 17.31 26.47 -4.46
N PHE A 1102 17.02 27.32 -3.49
CA PHE A 1102 15.90 28.25 -3.57
C PHE A 1102 16.30 29.61 -3.01
N CYS A 1103 15.59 30.65 -3.41
CA CYS A 1103 15.86 32.00 -2.96
C CYS A 1103 14.60 32.70 -2.48
N SER A 1104 14.80 33.60 -1.52
CA SER A 1104 13.81 34.58 -1.10
C SER A 1104 14.30 35.97 -1.42
N ILE A 1105 13.42 36.81 -1.98
CA ILE A 1105 13.71 38.21 -2.21
C ILE A 1105 12.68 39.02 -1.43
N VAL A 1106 13.15 39.74 -0.42
CA VAL A 1106 12.35 40.76 0.26
C VAL A 1106 12.54 42.05 -0.55
N SER A 1107 11.53 42.40 -1.34
CA SER A 1107 11.58 43.56 -2.22
C SER A 1107 10.75 44.72 -1.68
N THR A 1108 11.36 45.89 -1.64
CA THR A 1108 10.70 47.18 -1.41
C THR A 1108 11.07 48.15 -2.53
N LYS A 1109 10.48 49.34 -2.56
CA LYS A 1109 10.83 50.36 -3.55
C LYS A 1109 12.30 50.82 -3.46
N TYR A 1110 12.91 50.72 -2.28
CA TYR A 1110 14.22 51.32 -1.98
C TYR A 1110 15.30 50.29 -1.64
N ASN A 1111 14.92 49.17 -1.04
CA ASN A 1111 15.82 48.11 -0.62
C ASN A 1111 15.33 46.75 -1.11
N ASN A 1112 16.26 45.95 -1.61
CA ASN A 1112 16.03 44.60 -2.09
C ASN A 1112 17.10 43.69 -1.50
N THR A 1113 16.68 42.67 -0.75
CA THR A 1113 17.60 41.69 -0.18
C THR A 1113 17.30 40.32 -0.78
N LEU A 1114 18.32 39.72 -1.40
CA LEU A 1114 18.29 38.35 -1.91
C LEU A 1114 18.99 37.44 -0.90
N THR A 1115 18.26 36.46 -0.39
CA THR A 1115 18.82 35.38 0.43
C THR A 1115 18.69 34.07 -0.34
N LEU A 1116 19.82 33.39 -0.54
CA LEU A 1116 19.90 32.12 -1.25
C LEU A 1116 20.11 30.99 -0.25
N TYR A 1117 19.33 29.92 -0.38
CA TYR A 1117 19.38 28.73 0.45
C TYR A 1117 19.70 27.50 -0.39
N ASN A 1118 20.28 26.49 0.24
CA ASN A 1118 20.35 25.14 -0.32
C ASN A 1118 19.04 24.37 -0.06
N LEU A 1119 18.90 23.18 -0.66
CA LEU A 1119 17.73 22.31 -0.49
C LEU A 1119 17.40 21.99 0.99
N ASN A 1120 18.42 21.93 1.84
CA ASN A 1120 18.29 21.59 3.26
C ASN A 1120 18.04 22.82 4.16
N GLY A 1121 17.82 24.00 3.58
CA GLY A 1121 17.44 25.22 4.29
C GLY A 1121 18.58 26.06 4.84
N GLU A 1122 19.84 25.74 4.53
CA GLU A 1122 20.99 26.52 4.99
C GLU A 1122 21.28 27.68 4.04
N ILE A 1123 21.60 28.84 4.61
CA ILE A 1123 21.94 30.04 3.87
C ILE A 1123 23.28 29.86 3.16
N LEU A 1124 23.26 29.99 1.83
CA LEU A 1124 24.45 30.03 1.00
C LEU A 1124 25.05 31.43 0.95
N THR A 1125 24.21 32.45 0.73
CA THR A 1125 24.63 33.86 0.66
C THR A 1125 23.44 34.79 0.84
N GLU A 1126 23.70 35.98 1.38
CA GLU A 1126 22.75 37.08 1.50
C GLU A 1126 23.38 38.32 0.84
N GLN A 1127 22.63 38.96 -0.07
CA GLN A 1127 23.16 40.06 -0.86
C GLN A 1127 22.10 41.12 -1.13
N SER A 1128 22.49 42.39 -0.93
CA SER A 1128 21.66 43.54 -1.33
C SER A 1128 21.73 43.74 -2.84
N LEU A 1129 20.56 43.91 -3.47
CA LEU A 1129 20.38 44.14 -4.89
C LEU A 1129 20.15 45.63 -5.19
N LYS A 1130 20.18 46.00 -6.48
CA LYS A 1130 19.91 47.38 -6.92
C LYS A 1130 18.52 47.86 -6.45
N PRO A 1131 18.34 49.15 -6.14
CA PRO A 1131 17.02 49.71 -5.82
C PRO A 1131 16.09 49.63 -7.05
N GLY A 1132 14.78 49.47 -6.79
CA GLY A 1132 13.75 49.28 -7.80
C GLY A 1132 12.82 48.12 -7.44
N GLN A 1133 11.54 48.18 -7.84
CA GLN A 1133 10.59 47.14 -7.44
C GLN A 1133 10.82 45.86 -8.26
N ILE A 1134 11.18 44.76 -7.60
CA ILE A 1134 11.31 43.43 -8.21
C ILE A 1134 9.92 42.80 -8.26
N THR A 1135 9.53 42.28 -9.42
CA THR A 1135 8.19 41.76 -9.66
C THR A 1135 8.13 40.25 -9.82
N ALA A 1136 9.20 39.63 -10.34
CA ALA A 1136 9.33 38.19 -10.50
C ALA A 1136 10.80 37.76 -10.40
N VAL A 1137 11.00 36.50 -10.01
CA VAL A 1137 12.29 35.81 -9.94
C VAL A 1137 12.11 34.37 -10.41
N SER A 1138 13.10 33.84 -11.12
CA SER A 1138 13.10 32.44 -11.54
C SER A 1138 14.52 31.90 -11.68
N PHE A 1139 14.70 30.62 -11.39
CA PHE A 1139 15.94 29.90 -11.71
C PHE A 1139 15.87 29.42 -13.16
N ALA A 1140 17.02 29.44 -13.85
CA ALA A 1140 17.13 28.76 -15.13
C ALA A 1140 17.22 27.24 -14.90
N GLN A 1141 16.35 26.46 -15.53
CA GLN A 1141 16.19 25.02 -15.29
C GLN A 1141 16.41 24.19 -16.57
N VAL A 1142 17.05 23.01 -16.45
CA VAL A 1142 17.17 22.00 -17.53
C VAL A 1142 15.99 21.03 -17.47
N ASN A 1143 15.55 20.69 -16.25
CA ASN A 1143 14.63 19.60 -15.97
C ASN A 1143 13.18 20.09 -15.80
N ASP A 1144 12.46 20.23 -16.93
CA ASP A 1144 11.01 20.52 -17.11
C ASP A 1144 10.23 19.38 -17.79
N SER A 1145 9.48 18.51 -17.10
CA SER A 1145 8.66 17.45 -17.76
C SER A 1145 7.54 18.01 -18.64
N LEU A 1146 7.18 19.29 -18.47
CA LEU A 1146 6.09 19.95 -19.18
C LEU A 1146 6.47 20.47 -20.57
N ILE A 1147 7.73 20.42 -21.01
CA ILE A 1147 8.13 20.89 -22.36
C ILE A 1147 7.89 19.79 -23.40
N GLU A 1148 6.63 19.41 -23.59
CA GLU A 1148 6.25 18.58 -24.75
C GLU A 1148 6.17 19.44 -26.02
N SER A 1149 7.31 19.57 -26.70
CA SER A 1149 7.33 19.82 -28.14
C SER A 1149 8.34 18.90 -28.84
N ARG A 1150 7.90 17.68 -29.17
CA ARG A 1150 8.45 16.72 -30.16
C ARG A 1150 9.93 16.28 -30.08
N LYS A 1151 10.80 16.92 -29.29
CA LYS A 1151 12.24 16.67 -29.21
C LYS A 1151 12.81 17.27 -27.92
N THR A 1152 12.45 16.75 -26.73
CA THR A 1152 13.24 17.03 -25.51
C THR A 1152 14.53 16.24 -25.63
N GLU A 1153 15.51 16.77 -26.36
CA GLU A 1153 16.61 15.94 -26.82
C GLU A 1153 17.54 15.54 -25.65
N TYR A 1154 17.68 16.35 -24.56
CA TYR A 1154 18.78 16.27 -23.57
C TYR A 1154 18.42 16.58 -22.09
N LEU A 1155 17.47 15.85 -21.47
CA LEU A 1155 17.06 16.07 -20.05
C LEU A 1155 18.25 16.03 -19.08
N HIS A 1156 19.09 15.00 -19.17
CA HIS A 1156 20.24 14.83 -18.27
C HIS A 1156 21.48 15.64 -18.68
N SER A 1157 21.32 16.76 -19.39
CA SER A 1157 22.45 17.59 -19.81
C SER A 1157 23.02 18.40 -18.63
N TYR A 1158 24.34 18.45 -18.54
CA TYR A 1158 24.99 19.22 -17.48
C TYR A 1158 25.24 20.66 -17.90
N TRP A 1159 24.93 21.58 -16.99
CA TRP A 1159 25.24 23.00 -17.07
C TRP A 1159 26.14 23.42 -15.90
N LYS A 1160 27.26 24.07 -16.21
CA LYS A 1160 28.22 24.52 -15.19
C LYS A 1160 27.65 25.62 -14.29
N ASP A 1161 26.84 26.49 -14.87
CA ASP A 1161 26.43 27.74 -14.26
C ASP A 1161 24.97 27.66 -13.79
N GLU A 1162 24.76 28.01 -12.52
CA GLU A 1162 23.43 28.21 -11.96
C GLU A 1162 23.04 29.69 -12.12
N LEU A 1163 21.93 29.92 -12.81
CA LEU A 1163 21.50 31.25 -13.24
C LEU A 1163 20.17 31.61 -12.59
N ILE A 1164 20.08 32.85 -12.12
CA ILE A 1164 18.91 33.45 -11.49
C ILE A 1164 18.51 34.65 -12.34
N VAL A 1165 17.25 34.73 -12.76
CA VAL A 1165 16.74 35.84 -13.57
C VAL A 1165 15.77 36.65 -12.73
N LEU A 1166 15.96 37.98 -12.74
CA LEU A 1166 15.15 38.95 -12.00
C LEU A 1166 14.48 39.92 -12.96
N SER A 1167 13.22 40.28 -12.68
CA SER A 1167 12.53 41.37 -13.39
C SER A 1167 12.27 42.56 -12.48
N TYR A 1168 12.59 43.75 -12.99
CA TYR A 1168 12.26 45.03 -12.36
C TYR A 1168 11.11 45.70 -13.12
N SER A 1169 10.30 46.52 -12.44
CA SER A 1169 9.20 47.27 -13.08
C SER A 1169 9.32 48.79 -13.01
N ASN A 1170 10.20 49.33 -12.14
CA ASN A 1170 10.34 50.76 -11.90
C ASN A 1170 11.82 51.08 -11.60
N PRO A 1171 12.50 51.98 -12.35
CA PRO A 1171 11.97 52.97 -13.32
C PRO A 1171 11.65 52.47 -14.73
N GLN A 1172 12.21 51.33 -15.17
CA GLN A 1172 11.90 50.70 -16.47
C GLN A 1172 11.77 49.19 -16.28
N SER A 1173 11.05 48.52 -17.19
CA SER A 1173 10.96 47.07 -17.16
C SER A 1173 12.24 46.43 -17.69
N THR A 1174 13.12 45.97 -16.79
CA THR A 1174 14.39 45.33 -17.15
C THR A 1174 14.47 43.89 -16.66
N LEU A 1175 15.19 43.05 -17.40
CA LEU A 1175 15.57 41.70 -17.01
C LEU A 1175 17.06 41.67 -16.67
N GLN A 1176 17.41 41.10 -15.52
CA GLN A 1176 18.79 40.90 -15.11
C GLN A 1176 19.08 39.41 -14.96
N ILE A 1177 20.12 38.93 -15.63
CA ILE A 1177 20.63 37.57 -15.44
C ILE A 1177 21.78 37.63 -14.46
N HIS A 1178 21.62 36.90 -13.37
CA HIS A 1178 22.61 36.74 -12.33
C HIS A 1178 23.15 35.32 -12.35
N LYS A 1179 24.44 35.18 -12.03
CA LYS A 1179 25.14 33.91 -11.92
C LYS A 1179 25.56 33.69 -10.49
N LEU A 1180 25.30 32.47 -10.00
CA LEU A 1180 25.84 32.02 -8.75
C LEU A 1180 27.32 31.68 -8.92
N LEU A 1181 28.18 32.38 -8.19
CA LEU A 1181 29.62 32.24 -8.22
C LEU A 1181 30.18 31.98 -6.84
N VAL A 1182 31.31 31.29 -6.81
CA VAL A 1182 32.08 31.04 -5.61
C VAL A 1182 33.28 32.01 -5.62
N LYS A 1183 33.26 33.04 -4.77
CA LYS A 1183 34.35 34.03 -4.59
C LYS A 1183 35.16 33.71 -3.32
N ASN A 1184 36.32 34.34 -3.09
CA ASN A 1184 37.19 34.07 -1.92
C ASN A 1184 36.51 34.14 -0.54
N LYS A 1185 35.38 34.86 -0.38
CA LYS A 1185 34.62 34.97 0.88
C LYS A 1185 33.36 34.08 0.98
N GLY A 1186 33.06 33.22 0.00
CA GLY A 1186 31.88 32.35 0.00
C GLY A 1186 31.10 32.38 -1.31
N TRP A 1187 29.89 31.81 -1.30
CA TRP A 1187 28.94 31.95 -2.41
C TRP A 1187 28.53 33.42 -2.56
N SER A 1188 28.37 33.87 -3.79
CA SER A 1188 27.96 35.23 -4.12
C SER A 1188 27.21 35.24 -5.43
N VAL A 1189 26.34 36.22 -5.61
CA VAL A 1189 25.59 36.40 -6.85
C VAL A 1189 26.20 37.57 -7.63
N SER A 1190 26.57 37.32 -8.89
CA SER A 1190 27.09 38.35 -9.78
C SER A 1190 26.15 38.58 -10.95
N MET A 1191 25.78 39.83 -11.20
CA MET A 1191 25.08 40.21 -12.42
C MET A 1191 25.97 39.98 -13.64
N LEU A 1192 25.48 39.21 -14.61
CA LEU A 1192 26.15 38.96 -15.87
C LEU A 1192 25.78 40.01 -16.92
N GLU A 1193 24.48 40.21 -17.12
CA GLU A 1193 23.96 41.05 -18.20
C GLU A 1193 22.55 41.55 -17.84
N GLU A 1194 22.17 42.71 -18.39
CA GLU A 1194 20.92 43.42 -18.15
C GLU A 1194 20.30 43.83 -19.50
N ALA A 1195 19.00 43.61 -19.67
CA ALA A 1195 18.27 43.92 -20.90
C ALA A 1195 16.99 44.70 -20.61
N ASP A 1196 16.78 45.80 -21.34
CA ASP A 1196 15.52 46.57 -21.31
C ASP A 1196 14.47 45.90 -22.20
N VAL A 1197 13.34 45.52 -21.59
CA VAL A 1197 12.22 44.86 -22.28
C VAL A 1197 11.00 45.77 -22.42
N SER A 1198 11.05 47.00 -21.90
CA SER A 1198 9.93 47.95 -21.86
C SER A 1198 9.33 48.26 -23.23
N ALA A 1199 10.13 48.26 -24.29
CA ALA A 1199 9.67 48.49 -25.67
C ALA A 1199 8.96 47.27 -26.30
N HIS A 1200 9.11 46.09 -25.71
CA HIS A 1200 8.69 44.81 -26.29
C HIS A 1200 7.47 44.19 -25.58
N ILE A 1201 7.24 44.54 -24.32
CA ILE A 1201 6.11 44.06 -23.52
C ILE A 1201 5.12 45.20 -23.26
N SER A 1202 3.85 44.85 -23.01
CA SER A 1202 2.79 45.87 -22.92
C SER A 1202 2.62 46.50 -21.53
N GLY A 1203 3.29 45.95 -20.51
CA GLY A 1203 3.26 46.38 -19.11
C GLY A 1203 4.58 46.05 -18.40
N TYR A 1204 4.51 45.39 -17.25
CA TYR A 1204 5.69 44.82 -16.56
C TYR A 1204 5.56 43.31 -16.41
N VAL A 1205 6.69 42.61 -16.28
CA VAL A 1205 6.73 41.15 -16.09
C VAL A 1205 6.20 40.81 -14.70
N THR A 1206 5.20 39.93 -14.63
CA THR A 1206 4.58 39.49 -13.36
C THR A 1206 4.98 38.08 -12.98
N THR A 1207 5.37 37.25 -13.94
CA THR A 1207 5.85 35.87 -13.73
C THR A 1207 6.75 35.46 -14.89
N MET A 1208 7.69 34.54 -14.64
CA MET A 1208 8.61 34.07 -15.67
C MET A 1208 9.03 32.61 -15.47
N LEU A 1209 9.26 31.91 -16.58
CA LEU A 1209 9.93 30.62 -16.63
C LEU A 1209 11.17 30.73 -17.52
N VAL A 1210 12.28 30.16 -17.04
CA VAL A 1210 13.59 30.26 -17.68
C VAL A 1210 14.12 28.86 -17.89
N TYR A 1211 14.31 28.46 -19.14
CA TYR A 1211 14.80 27.12 -19.47
C TYR A 1211 16.19 27.16 -20.12
N LYS A 1212 17.04 26.23 -19.69
CA LYS A 1212 18.36 25.97 -20.26
C LYS A 1212 18.23 24.98 -21.40
N LYS A 1213 18.52 25.41 -22.62
CA LYS A 1213 18.47 24.56 -23.82
C LYS A 1213 19.88 24.28 -24.33
N THR A 1214 20.26 23.00 -24.35
CA THR A 1214 21.52 22.57 -24.96
C THR A 1214 21.29 22.29 -26.44
N GLU A 1215 22.08 22.92 -27.29
CA GLU A 1215 22.14 22.66 -28.73
C GLU A 1215 23.46 21.99 -29.05
N ILE A 1216 23.40 20.90 -29.83
CA ILE A 1216 24.56 20.14 -30.24
C ILE A 1216 24.81 20.43 -31.71
N CYS A 1217 25.99 21.00 -32.02
CA CYS A 1217 26.45 21.14 -33.38
C CYS A 1217 27.30 19.92 -33.75
N GLU A 1218 26.76 19.01 -34.56
CA GLU A 1218 27.45 17.77 -34.94
C GLU A 1218 28.67 18.03 -35.81
N GLU A 1219 28.62 19.06 -36.68
CA GLU A 1219 29.73 19.46 -37.55
C GLU A 1219 30.93 20.00 -36.75
N GLU A 1220 30.68 20.89 -35.79
CA GLU A 1220 31.73 21.49 -34.95
C GLU A 1220 32.12 20.61 -33.75
N LYS A 1221 31.34 19.56 -33.45
CA LYS A 1221 31.48 18.71 -32.25
C LYS A 1221 31.43 19.49 -30.94
N LEU A 1222 30.65 20.56 -30.90
CA LEU A 1222 30.50 21.43 -29.74
C LEU A 1222 29.05 21.43 -29.23
N SER A 1223 28.90 21.51 -27.91
CA SER A 1223 27.63 21.85 -27.26
C SER A 1223 27.54 23.35 -26.97
N ARG A 1224 26.42 23.98 -27.34
CA ARG A 1224 26.15 25.40 -27.07
C ARG A 1224 24.93 25.51 -26.16
N GLY A 1225 25.00 26.34 -25.13
CA GLY A 1225 23.88 26.64 -24.25
C GLY A 1225 23.10 27.86 -24.71
N ARG A 1226 21.76 27.76 -24.77
CA ARG A 1226 20.83 28.88 -24.94
C ARG A 1226 19.85 28.95 -23.78
N ILE A 1227 19.31 30.14 -23.53
CA ILE A 1227 18.22 30.34 -22.56
C ILE A 1227 16.95 30.61 -23.35
N LEU A 1228 15.89 29.90 -23.02
CA LEU A 1228 14.53 30.16 -23.49
C LEU A 1228 13.78 30.91 -22.38
N LEU A 1229 13.21 32.07 -22.71
CA LEU A 1229 12.48 32.91 -21.76
C LEU A 1229 10.98 32.87 -22.08
N ILE A 1230 10.17 32.55 -21.08
CA ILE A 1230 8.71 32.65 -21.18
C ILE A 1230 8.23 33.62 -20.11
N LEU A 1231 7.61 34.72 -20.54
CA LEU A 1231 7.23 35.83 -19.67
C LEU A 1231 5.73 36.06 -19.71
N GLY A 1232 5.13 36.24 -18.53
CA GLY A 1232 3.76 36.75 -18.39
C GLY A 1232 3.81 38.22 -17.98
N ASP A 1233 2.94 39.05 -18.57
CA ASP A 1233 2.85 40.48 -18.24
C ASP A 1233 1.60 40.84 -17.41
N SER A 1234 1.62 42.08 -16.89
CA SER A 1234 0.54 42.65 -16.10
C SER A 1234 -0.76 42.94 -16.87
N LYS A 1235 -0.75 42.82 -18.21
CA LYS A 1235 -1.93 43.07 -19.08
C LYS A 1235 -2.50 41.78 -19.67
N GLY A 1236 -2.02 40.63 -19.22
CA GLY A 1236 -2.56 39.32 -19.59
C GLY A 1236 -1.95 38.68 -20.83
N ARG A 1237 -0.76 39.11 -21.26
CA ARG A 1237 -0.05 38.56 -22.43
C ARG A 1237 1.10 37.64 -22.01
N VAL A 1238 1.37 36.66 -22.86
CA VAL A 1238 2.52 35.75 -22.72
C VAL A 1238 3.45 35.87 -23.92
N TYR A 1239 4.73 36.06 -23.61
CA TYR A 1239 5.81 36.25 -24.57
C TYR A 1239 6.80 35.09 -24.48
N ILE A 1240 7.26 34.61 -25.64
CA ILE A 1240 8.33 33.62 -25.76
C ILE A 1240 9.49 34.29 -26.48
N TRP A 1241 10.66 34.25 -25.85
CA TRP A 1241 11.93 34.75 -26.37
C TRP A 1241 12.93 33.62 -26.51
#